data_AF-A0A7V8VXX7-F1
#
_entry.id   AF-A0A7V8VXX7-F1
#
_cell.length_a   1.000
_cell.length_b   1.000
_cell.length_c   1.000
_cell.angle_alpha   90.00
_cell.angle_beta   90.00
_cell.angle_gamma   90.00
#
_symmetry.space_group_name_H-M   'P 1'
#
loop_
_entity.id
_entity.type
_entity.pdbx_description
1 polymer ?
#
loop_
_entity_poly.entity_id
_entity_poly.type
_entity_poly.pdbx_seq_one_letter_code
_entity_poly.pdbx_strand_id
1 'polypeptide(L)'
;ELFGVALDDRGAEESLTVYDHPEVLIFRKSAAWSDDAAWYRLNDALGRGGIPLLPAQTQPDRMMLDEAERATLARTVTPSGIFGLDSISNQAPVLLWYLALQLFTLPAVPILWRILPRMPDRGYALAKTLGLASIGWIAWLLTTTTPIQFGIDTIVVAWLAVLGLGALAVRSHLPAFVSDLRSRRAWIVATELLFGGVFAIAAGVRALGSERLSLDSGRSSPLDLGVLTATIRTPDFPPYDPWLAGGTVHDTYLGYVPWAAIARLTGIAAGSAYSLTIATLFALLCLNAWIAGAVLIARLQPRLEEDDATASVRGAPGYALLAPLLLAGLGSLGFAWRFGKIALDVLDARGPGAIFGDDTGGPTTLGLLPSPPWDSVASFLDNEAMEFPLASFLNGNLGPTQLAMPLVVAAIALTASFALTTPGNPDRTGAITGGGPMGLFGGWGATLRFAVPMGIMLGFVLTTSWLAAIPLLILIAGLTVLAAGVVAEWSESWAIMRDTALLTLIVMATAGLAFLPFFDRHGRFPRAVEPLPWTRDLGDFLLHFGILLAIMTLYLIVLVWDAAATGSIGRWAALSSGAVAAIVVGMAIVAGNVTLFLLVVVACAAVLLWLYQFEMRHLALLGMVTLALGLGVVADRVRLIAPVGDATIQHQFWSMSWIVLAIAAAPALTLLISGSPSRRSLPFPPLLRKAGLTAIAILIGIGAIYPALALPARVATDGNNRSPLMEEDRGAVAWLRESQSGTPTILEAPEPSDWGPPGGRISALTGFPAVIGPTGAQLPRRPGMEPEIERRAGDVREIYSRPGSLSRVEPLLREYG
;
A
#
# COMPACT_ATOMS: atom_id res chain seq x y z
N GLU A 1 19.80 -47.65 -9.96
CA GLU A 1 20.33 -48.66 -10.91
C GLU A 1 19.46 -48.68 -12.17
N LEU A 2 20.08 -48.61 -13.34
CA LEU A 2 19.39 -48.71 -14.64
C LEU A 2 20.09 -49.81 -15.45
N PHE A 3 19.35 -50.83 -15.88
CA PHE A 3 19.88 -52.00 -16.60
C PHE A 3 21.04 -52.75 -15.90
N GLY A 4 21.03 -52.78 -14.55
CA GLY A 4 22.08 -53.43 -13.77
C GLY A 4 23.38 -52.63 -13.66
N VAL A 5 23.38 -51.36 -14.10
CA VAL A 5 24.47 -50.42 -13.88
C VAL A 5 24.06 -49.46 -12.75
N ALA A 6 24.86 -49.42 -11.68
CA ALA A 6 24.75 -48.42 -10.64
C ALA A 6 25.35 -47.10 -11.15
N LEU A 7 24.50 -46.08 -11.29
CA LEU A 7 24.90 -44.73 -11.65
C LEU A 7 24.94 -43.90 -10.35
N ASP A 8 26.02 -43.16 -10.14
CA ASP A 8 26.14 -42.22 -9.02
C ASP A 8 25.51 -40.88 -9.42
N ASP A 9 24.30 -40.66 -8.92
CA ASP A 9 23.46 -39.49 -9.20
C ASP A 9 23.58 -38.39 -8.12
N ARG A 10 24.51 -38.53 -7.15
CA ARG A 10 24.73 -37.52 -6.09
C ARG A 10 25.15 -36.14 -6.60
N GLY A 11 25.61 -36.05 -7.85
CA GLY A 11 25.93 -34.78 -8.53
C GLY A 11 24.87 -34.30 -9.52
N ALA A 12 23.71 -34.96 -9.60
CA ALA A 12 22.62 -34.58 -10.50
C ALA A 12 21.87 -33.33 -10.00
N GLU A 13 21.07 -32.75 -10.89
CA GLU A 13 20.25 -31.57 -10.59
C GLU A 13 19.30 -31.83 -9.40
N GLU A 14 19.04 -30.79 -8.61
CA GLU A 14 18.25 -30.82 -7.36
C GLU A 14 16.84 -31.43 -7.57
N SER A 15 16.23 -31.17 -8.73
CA SER A 15 14.94 -31.73 -9.13
C SER A 15 14.92 -33.25 -9.07
N LEU A 16 16.02 -33.93 -9.40
CA LEU A 16 16.15 -35.38 -9.37
C LEU A 16 16.54 -35.90 -7.96
N THR A 17 17.48 -35.24 -7.30
CA THR A 17 18.10 -35.73 -6.04
C THR A 17 17.29 -35.39 -4.78
N VAL A 18 16.33 -34.47 -4.86
CA VAL A 18 15.49 -34.07 -3.72
C VAL A 18 14.05 -34.57 -3.84
N TYR A 19 13.48 -34.59 -5.05
CA TYR A 19 12.05 -34.88 -5.23
C TYR A 19 11.79 -36.29 -5.74
N ASP A 20 12.42 -36.68 -6.84
CA ASP A 20 12.15 -37.97 -7.49
C ASP A 20 12.91 -39.13 -6.83
N HIS A 21 14.16 -38.90 -6.43
CA HIS A 21 15.04 -39.93 -5.89
C HIS A 21 15.83 -39.41 -4.67
N PRO A 22 15.14 -39.03 -3.57
CA PRO A 22 15.78 -38.48 -2.39
C PRO A 22 16.81 -39.44 -1.78
N GLU A 23 18.01 -38.93 -1.51
CA GLU A 23 19.05 -39.70 -0.81
C GLU A 23 18.62 -39.90 0.66
N VAL A 24 18.17 -41.11 0.98
CA VAL A 24 17.75 -41.46 2.34
C VAL A 24 18.96 -41.95 3.14
N LEU A 25 19.56 -41.05 3.92
CA LEU A 25 20.63 -41.38 4.86
C LEU A 25 20.05 -41.80 6.22
N ILE A 26 20.18 -43.08 6.56
CA ILE A 26 19.76 -43.62 7.86
C ILE A 26 20.98 -43.79 8.76
N PHE A 27 21.09 -42.94 9.77
CA PHE A 27 22.17 -43.02 10.75
C PHE A 27 21.74 -43.82 11.99
N ARG A 28 22.60 -44.75 12.41
CA ARG A 28 22.43 -45.50 13.67
C ARG A 28 23.34 -44.91 14.74
N LYS A 29 22.77 -44.49 15.88
CA LYS A 29 23.54 -44.06 17.05
C LYS A 29 24.40 -45.23 17.54
N SER A 30 25.72 -45.03 17.59
CA SER A 30 26.67 -46.00 18.13
C SER A 30 26.85 -45.82 19.63
N ALA A 31 27.51 -46.77 20.32
CA ALA A 31 27.84 -46.62 21.74
C ALA A 31 28.82 -45.46 22.03
N ALA A 32 29.47 -44.90 21.00
CA ALA A 32 30.32 -43.72 21.09
C ALA A 32 29.56 -42.40 20.82
N TRP A 33 28.25 -42.48 20.55
CA TRP A 33 27.41 -41.32 20.35
C TRP A 33 27.16 -40.57 21.67
N SER A 34 27.38 -39.26 21.65
CA SER A 34 27.03 -38.34 22.73
C SER A 34 26.38 -37.13 22.08
N ASP A 35 25.16 -36.79 22.54
CA ASP A 35 24.44 -35.61 22.03
C ASP A 35 25.25 -34.34 22.28
N ASP A 36 25.92 -34.22 23.43
CA ASP A 36 26.78 -33.08 23.77
C ASP A 36 28.02 -32.99 22.86
N ALA A 37 28.71 -34.11 22.62
CA ALA A 37 29.90 -34.11 21.76
C ALA A 37 29.56 -33.83 20.29
N ALA A 38 28.40 -34.30 19.82
CA ALA A 38 27.89 -34.00 18.49
C ALA A 38 27.55 -32.51 18.36
N TRP A 39 26.84 -31.95 19.35
CA TRP A 39 26.51 -30.52 19.40
C TRP A 39 27.78 -29.66 19.36
N TYR A 40 28.78 -29.97 20.20
CA TYR A 40 30.03 -29.21 20.24
C TYR A 40 30.81 -29.30 18.92
N ARG A 41 30.91 -30.48 18.30
CA ARG A 41 31.64 -30.65 17.03
C ARG A 41 30.93 -30.02 15.84
N LEU A 42 29.59 -30.06 15.79
CA LEU A 42 28.80 -29.36 14.79
C LEU A 42 28.97 -27.85 14.95
N ASN A 43 28.89 -27.35 16.18
CA ASN A 43 29.05 -25.92 16.47
C ASN A 43 30.48 -25.41 16.18
N ASP A 44 31.50 -26.25 16.39
CA ASP A 44 32.90 -25.97 16.07
C ASP A 44 33.18 -26.04 14.56
N ALA A 45 32.68 -27.07 13.87
CA ALA A 45 32.86 -27.26 12.42
C ALA A 45 32.11 -26.21 11.59
N LEU A 46 30.97 -25.73 12.06
CA LEU A 46 30.23 -24.61 11.47
C LEU A 46 30.85 -23.24 11.84
N GLY A 47 31.93 -23.22 12.62
CA GLY A 47 32.82 -22.08 12.85
C GLY A 47 32.13 -20.75 13.09
N ARG A 48 31.47 -20.53 14.24
CA ARG A 48 30.77 -19.25 14.53
C ARG A 48 29.94 -18.75 13.31
N GLY A 49 29.25 -19.66 12.61
CA GLY A 49 28.78 -19.44 11.24
C GLY A 49 27.28 -19.60 11.00
N GLY A 50 26.45 -19.56 12.03
CA GLY A 50 25.21 -18.79 11.91
C GLY A 50 25.55 -17.41 12.43
N ILE A 51 25.64 -16.39 11.58
CA ILE A 51 26.13 -15.03 11.91
C ILE A 51 25.58 -14.61 13.29
N PRO A 52 26.37 -14.68 14.39
CA PRO A 52 25.95 -14.09 15.64
C PRO A 52 26.37 -12.64 15.51
N LEU A 53 25.42 -11.78 15.13
CA LEU A 53 25.59 -10.35 15.38
C LEU A 53 25.99 -10.21 16.86
N LEU A 54 27.18 -9.65 17.11
CA LEU A 54 27.69 -9.46 18.47
C LEU A 54 26.61 -8.73 19.30
N PRO A 55 26.22 -9.23 20.50
CA PRO A 55 25.31 -8.54 21.40
C PRO A 55 25.78 -7.12 21.77
N ALA A 56 27.07 -6.84 21.63
CA ALA A 56 27.65 -5.51 21.79
C ALA A 56 27.25 -4.50 20.68
N GLN A 57 26.59 -4.95 19.61
CA GLN A 57 26.12 -4.13 18.49
C GLN A 57 24.60 -3.98 18.43
N THR A 58 23.86 -4.63 19.32
CA THR A 58 22.43 -4.47 19.55
C THR A 58 22.23 -3.61 20.79
N GLN A 59 21.26 -2.70 20.78
CA GLN A 59 20.68 -2.17 22.02
C GLN A 59 19.40 -2.96 22.26
N PRO A 60 19.46 -4.18 22.84
CA PRO A 60 18.26 -4.96 23.16
C PRO A 60 17.27 -4.15 24.01
N ASP A 61 17.77 -3.20 24.80
CA ASP A 61 16.99 -2.29 25.65
C ASP A 61 15.91 -1.48 24.92
N ARG A 62 16.00 -1.27 23.60
CA ARG A 62 14.99 -0.50 22.85
C ARG A 62 13.89 -1.35 22.24
N MET A 63 13.97 -2.69 22.30
CA MET A 63 13.00 -3.60 21.67
C MET A 63 12.05 -4.31 22.66
N MET A 64 12.21 -3.98 23.94
CA MET A 64 11.48 -4.52 25.08
C MET A 64 10.90 -3.37 25.89
N LEU A 65 9.72 -3.57 26.47
CA LEU A 65 9.12 -2.67 27.43
C LEU A 65 10.01 -2.57 28.68
N ASP A 66 10.16 -1.34 29.18
CA ASP A 66 10.75 -1.10 30.48
C ASP A 66 9.80 -1.52 31.63
N GLU A 67 10.30 -1.50 32.87
CA GLU A 67 9.52 -1.95 34.03
C GLU A 67 8.30 -1.04 34.32
N ALA A 68 8.40 0.26 34.04
CA ALA A 68 7.31 1.20 34.25
C ALA A 68 6.21 1.04 33.18
N GLU A 69 6.60 0.80 31.93
CA GLU A 69 5.74 0.48 30.81
C GLU A 69 5.01 -0.85 31.04
N ARG A 70 5.70 -1.88 31.53
CA ARG A 70 5.07 -3.17 31.92
C ARG A 70 4.06 -3.00 33.04
N ALA A 71 4.41 -2.25 34.09
CA ALA A 71 3.50 -1.99 35.19
C ALA A 71 2.25 -1.21 34.75
N THR A 72 2.41 -0.31 33.77
CA THR A 72 1.30 0.45 33.18
C THR A 72 0.43 -0.45 32.31
N LEU A 73 1.04 -1.28 31.47
CA LEU A 73 0.34 -2.25 30.63
C LEU A 73 -0.47 -3.25 31.47
N ALA A 74 0.07 -3.73 32.59
CA ALA A 74 -0.60 -4.65 33.51
C ALA A 74 -1.85 -4.02 34.16
N ARG A 75 -1.89 -2.69 34.32
CA ARG A 75 -3.04 -1.95 34.87
C ARG A 75 -4.07 -1.53 33.81
N THR A 76 -3.85 -1.88 32.55
CA THR A 76 -4.75 -1.53 31.44
C THR A 76 -6.13 -2.17 31.65
N VAL A 77 -7.17 -1.48 31.18
CA VAL A 77 -8.56 -1.93 31.30
C VAL A 77 -8.76 -3.28 30.60
N THR A 78 -9.55 -4.15 31.22
CA THR A 78 -10.03 -5.43 30.68
C THR A 78 -10.57 -5.27 29.25
N PRO A 79 -10.30 -6.20 28.32
CA PRO A 79 -10.82 -6.13 26.94
C PRO A 79 -12.34 -5.89 26.84
N SER A 80 -13.13 -6.47 27.73
CA SER A 80 -14.59 -6.26 27.81
C SER A 80 -14.99 -4.82 28.19
N GLY A 81 -14.13 -4.09 28.92
CA GLY A 81 -14.32 -2.68 29.24
C GLY A 81 -14.03 -1.74 28.06
N ILE A 82 -13.32 -2.22 27.03
CA ILE A 82 -13.03 -1.48 25.78
C ILE A 82 -14.02 -1.91 24.68
N PHE A 83 -14.35 -3.20 24.60
CA PHE A 83 -15.18 -3.80 23.57
C PHE A 83 -16.39 -4.52 24.19
N GLY A 84 -17.46 -3.78 24.50
CA GLY A 84 -18.72 -4.41 24.89
C GLY A 84 -19.34 -5.13 23.69
N LEU A 85 -19.28 -6.46 23.62
CA LEU A 85 -19.80 -7.24 22.49
C LEU A 85 -21.31 -7.05 22.29
N ASP A 86 -22.06 -6.83 23.37
CA ASP A 86 -23.49 -6.56 23.33
C ASP A 86 -23.85 -5.09 23.07
N SER A 87 -22.85 -4.20 22.94
CA SER A 87 -23.09 -2.77 22.70
C SER A 87 -23.66 -2.50 21.31
N ILE A 88 -24.36 -1.38 21.17
CA ILE A 88 -24.88 -0.90 19.87
C ILE A 88 -23.74 -0.78 18.84
N SER A 89 -22.53 -0.46 19.29
CA SER A 89 -21.30 -0.42 18.47
C SER A 89 -21.00 -1.74 17.78
N ASN A 90 -21.18 -2.87 18.46
CA ASN A 90 -20.91 -4.19 17.88
C ASN A 90 -22.16 -4.81 17.21
N GLN A 91 -23.36 -4.30 17.49
CA GLN A 91 -24.59 -4.66 16.75
C GLN A 91 -24.69 -3.96 15.39
N ALA A 92 -24.22 -2.71 15.29
CA ALA A 92 -24.23 -1.91 14.07
C ALA A 92 -22.84 -1.30 13.72
N PRO A 93 -21.78 -2.13 13.60
CA PRO A 93 -20.40 -1.65 13.51
C PRO A 93 -20.15 -0.86 12.23
N VAL A 94 -20.77 -1.24 11.11
CA VAL A 94 -20.62 -0.53 9.82
C VAL A 94 -21.15 0.91 9.92
N LEU A 95 -22.32 1.10 10.52
CA LEU A 95 -22.95 2.41 10.63
C LEU A 95 -22.17 3.33 11.56
N LEU A 96 -21.82 2.84 12.75
CA LEU A 96 -21.10 3.65 13.74
C LEU A 96 -19.66 3.96 13.32
N TRP A 97 -19.00 3.03 12.62
CA TRP A 97 -17.71 3.29 11.97
C TRP A 97 -17.82 4.38 10.91
N TYR A 98 -18.83 4.31 10.02
CA TYR A 98 -19.05 5.33 9.01
C TYR A 98 -19.32 6.72 9.63
N LEU A 99 -20.14 6.79 10.69
CA LEU A 99 -20.38 8.04 11.41
C LEU A 99 -19.10 8.59 12.07
N ALA A 100 -18.27 7.72 12.65
CA ALA A 100 -16.98 8.11 13.19
C ALA A 100 -16.04 8.66 12.10
N LEU A 101 -16.02 8.07 10.91
CA LEU A 101 -15.26 8.60 9.78
C LEU A 101 -15.70 10.02 9.38
N GLN A 102 -17.00 10.30 9.41
CA GLN A 102 -17.50 11.66 9.17
C GLN A 102 -17.07 12.62 10.28
N LEU A 103 -17.13 12.17 11.54
CA LEU A 103 -16.68 12.96 12.68
C LEU A 103 -15.21 13.37 12.56
N PHE A 104 -14.34 12.48 12.06
CA PHE A 104 -12.92 12.79 11.83
C PHE A 104 -12.69 13.69 10.60
N THR A 105 -13.61 13.67 9.64
CA THR A 105 -13.51 14.46 8.40
C THR A 105 -13.85 15.94 8.62
N LEU A 106 -14.97 16.21 9.28
CA LEU A 106 -15.56 17.56 9.34
C LEU A 106 -14.62 18.65 9.91
N PRO A 107 -13.83 18.42 10.98
CA PRO A 107 -12.91 19.42 11.51
C PRO A 107 -11.81 19.85 10.54
N ALA A 108 -11.43 18.97 9.61
CA ALA A 108 -10.36 19.25 8.65
C ALA A 108 -10.84 20.05 7.43
N VAL A 109 -12.14 20.04 7.12
CA VAL A 109 -12.72 20.74 5.95
C VAL A 109 -12.38 22.24 5.94
N PRO A 110 -12.57 23.02 7.03
CA PRO A 110 -12.24 24.44 7.04
C PRO A 110 -10.74 24.72 6.85
N ILE A 111 -9.87 23.83 7.35
CA ILE A 111 -8.41 23.93 7.23
C ILE A 111 -8.02 23.76 5.76
N LEU A 112 -8.48 22.67 5.12
CA LEU A 112 -8.17 22.38 3.74
C LEU A 112 -8.79 23.38 2.77
N TRP A 113 -9.99 23.89 3.07
CA TRP A 113 -10.60 24.97 2.29
C TRP A 113 -9.71 26.21 2.21
N ARG A 114 -8.98 26.51 3.29
CA ARG A 114 -8.07 27.66 3.37
C ARG A 114 -6.72 27.41 2.68
N ILE A 115 -6.20 26.18 2.77
CA ILE A 115 -4.88 25.77 2.25
C ILE A 115 -4.94 25.41 0.76
N LEU A 116 -6.07 24.87 0.30
CA LEU A 116 -6.28 24.36 -1.06
C LEU A 116 -7.31 25.18 -1.85
N PRO A 117 -7.13 26.51 -1.99
CA PRO A 117 -8.10 27.37 -2.68
C PRO A 117 -8.26 27.03 -4.16
N ARG A 118 -7.31 26.27 -4.73
CA ARG A 118 -7.21 25.93 -6.14
C ARG A 118 -7.72 24.53 -6.47
N MET A 119 -8.07 23.70 -5.49
CA MET A 119 -8.70 22.41 -5.80
C MET A 119 -10.16 22.59 -6.24
N PRO A 120 -10.69 21.75 -7.17
CA PRO A 120 -12.07 21.83 -7.63
C PRO A 120 -13.13 21.75 -6.52
N ASP A 121 -12.86 20.97 -5.48
CA ASP A 121 -13.71 20.74 -4.32
C ASP A 121 -13.26 21.51 -3.06
N ARG A 122 -12.22 22.36 -3.18
CA ARG A 122 -11.55 23.04 -2.06
C ARG A 122 -11.01 22.09 -0.97
N GLY A 123 -10.68 20.85 -1.33
CA GLY A 123 -10.08 19.87 -0.43
C GLY A 123 -11.08 19.09 0.43
N TYR A 124 -12.38 19.11 0.12
CA TYR A 124 -13.39 18.34 0.84
C TYR A 124 -13.14 16.82 0.78
N ALA A 125 -12.77 16.29 -0.39
CA ALA A 125 -12.45 14.87 -0.56
C ALA A 125 -11.19 14.48 0.25
N LEU A 126 -10.14 15.30 0.17
CA LEU A 126 -8.91 15.07 0.94
C LEU A 126 -9.12 15.20 2.45
N ALA A 127 -10.17 15.90 2.90
CA ALA A 127 -10.48 16.03 4.33
C ALA A 127 -10.76 14.68 4.99
N LYS A 128 -11.29 13.68 4.26
CA LYS A 128 -11.52 12.34 4.80
C LYS A 128 -10.21 11.65 5.18
N THR A 129 -9.19 11.78 4.33
CA THR A 129 -7.87 11.18 4.55
C THR A 129 -7.06 12.00 5.56
N LEU A 130 -6.94 13.31 5.33
CA LEU A 130 -6.10 14.19 6.14
C LEU A 130 -6.71 14.49 7.51
N GLY A 131 -8.04 14.54 7.64
CA GLY A 131 -8.70 14.67 8.94
C GLY A 131 -8.44 13.46 9.83
N LEU A 132 -8.60 12.26 9.25
CA LEU A 132 -8.28 11.01 9.94
C LEU A 132 -6.81 10.94 10.36
N ALA A 133 -5.89 11.18 9.41
CA ALA A 133 -4.46 11.17 9.69
C ALA A 133 -4.04 12.22 10.72
N SER A 134 -4.61 13.43 10.66
CA SER A 134 -4.26 14.53 11.58
C SER A 134 -4.71 14.24 13.01
N ILE A 135 -5.93 13.73 13.20
CA ILE A 135 -6.43 13.41 14.55
C ILE A 135 -5.64 12.24 15.14
N GLY A 136 -5.38 11.19 14.35
CA GLY A 136 -4.54 10.07 14.79
C GLY A 136 -3.11 10.51 15.12
N TRP A 137 -2.51 11.38 14.29
CA TRP A 137 -1.18 11.93 14.52
C TRP A 137 -1.10 12.79 15.78
N ILE A 138 -2.08 13.68 16.02
CA ILE A 138 -2.10 14.52 17.23
C ILE A 138 -2.30 13.65 18.48
N ALA A 139 -3.19 12.65 18.45
CA ALA A 139 -3.40 11.75 19.57
C ALA A 139 -2.13 10.95 19.90
N TRP A 140 -1.43 10.45 18.87
CA TRP A 140 -0.13 9.81 19.02
C TRP A 140 0.92 10.76 19.59
N LEU A 141 1.01 11.98 19.05
CA LEU A 141 2.01 12.97 19.46
C LEU A 141 1.80 13.37 20.92
N LEU A 142 0.56 13.61 21.34
CA LEU A 142 0.21 13.89 22.74
C LEU A 142 0.66 12.75 23.65
N THR A 143 0.33 11.50 23.28
CA THR A 143 0.70 10.33 24.09
C THR A 143 2.21 10.13 24.17
N THR A 144 2.94 10.35 23.07
CA THR A 144 4.38 10.09 23.02
C THR A 144 5.22 11.19 23.68
N THR A 145 4.69 12.42 23.74
CA THR A 145 5.43 13.60 24.25
C THR A 145 4.95 14.08 25.62
N THR A 146 3.83 13.57 26.12
CA THR A 146 3.26 13.95 27.42
C THR A 146 2.92 12.70 28.24
N PRO A 147 2.70 12.81 29.56
CA PRO A 147 2.27 11.68 30.40
C PRO A 147 0.83 11.21 30.16
N ILE A 148 0.11 11.76 29.17
CA ILE A 148 -1.29 11.44 28.91
C ILE A 148 -1.35 10.12 28.14
N GLN A 149 -2.02 9.11 28.69
CA GLN A 149 -2.18 7.81 28.03
C GLN A 149 -3.13 7.89 26.83
N PHE A 150 -2.83 7.13 25.79
CA PHE A 150 -3.71 6.96 24.65
C PHE A 150 -5.05 6.41 25.13
N GLY A 151 -6.13 7.06 24.73
CA GLY A 151 -7.49 6.84 25.24
C GLY A 151 -8.54 7.66 24.50
N ILE A 152 -9.81 7.49 24.86
CA ILE A 152 -10.92 8.29 24.30
C ILE A 152 -10.66 9.78 24.55
N ASP A 153 -10.20 10.14 25.74
CA ASP A 153 -9.92 11.52 26.13
C ASP A 153 -8.85 12.16 25.24
N THR A 154 -7.74 11.46 24.96
CA THR A 154 -6.72 11.97 24.02
C THR A 154 -7.24 12.15 22.61
N ILE A 155 -8.12 11.25 22.15
CA ILE A 155 -8.71 11.32 20.81
C ILE A 155 -9.66 12.52 20.73
N VAL A 156 -10.46 12.78 21.77
CA VAL A 156 -11.33 13.95 21.85
C VAL A 156 -10.52 15.24 21.91
N VAL A 157 -9.44 15.29 22.69
CA VAL A 157 -8.53 16.45 22.73
C VAL A 157 -7.91 16.70 21.35
N ALA A 158 -7.43 15.66 20.66
CA ALA A 158 -6.91 15.76 19.31
C ALA A 158 -7.98 16.27 18.32
N TRP A 159 -9.21 15.75 18.42
CA TRP A 159 -10.34 16.20 17.62
C TRP A 159 -10.67 17.68 17.86
N LEU A 160 -10.72 18.11 19.13
CA LEU A 160 -10.96 19.51 19.51
C LEU A 160 -9.84 20.43 19.02
N ALA A 161 -8.60 19.97 19.02
CA ALA A 161 -7.47 20.72 18.47
C ALA A 161 -7.64 20.97 16.97
N VAL A 162 -7.98 19.94 16.19
CA VAL A 162 -8.26 20.09 14.75
C VAL A 162 -9.48 20.98 14.52
N LEU A 163 -10.55 20.82 15.31
CA LEU A 163 -11.74 21.68 15.23
C LEU A 163 -11.40 23.15 15.52
N GLY A 164 -10.60 23.41 16.55
CA GLY A 164 -10.14 24.75 16.91
C GLY A 164 -9.31 25.40 15.80
N LEU A 165 -8.38 24.64 15.21
CA LEU A 165 -7.61 25.09 14.04
C LEU A 165 -8.52 25.35 12.83
N GLY A 166 -9.51 24.50 12.58
CA GLY A 166 -10.51 24.69 11.54
C GLY A 166 -11.33 25.97 11.76
N ALA A 167 -11.84 26.20 12.97
CA ALA A 167 -12.58 27.40 13.33
C ALA A 167 -11.73 28.67 13.15
N LEU A 168 -10.46 28.63 13.55
CA LEU A 168 -9.50 29.72 13.35
C LEU A 168 -9.24 29.98 11.86
N ALA A 169 -9.13 28.93 11.03
CA ALA A 169 -8.87 29.05 9.59
C ALA A 169 -9.97 29.80 8.83
N VAL A 170 -11.22 29.72 9.30
CA VAL A 170 -12.38 30.38 8.67
C VAL A 170 -12.99 31.52 9.48
N ARG A 171 -12.48 31.85 10.68
CA ARG A 171 -13.03 32.88 11.58
C ARG A 171 -13.39 34.20 10.87
N SER A 172 -12.48 34.71 10.04
CA SER A 172 -12.64 35.97 9.30
C SER A 172 -13.30 35.81 7.92
N HIS A 173 -13.62 34.58 7.51
CA HIS A 173 -14.14 34.23 6.19
C HIS A 173 -15.36 33.31 6.25
N LEU A 174 -16.04 33.21 7.40
CA LEU A 174 -17.11 32.24 7.63
C LEU A 174 -18.26 32.37 6.61
N PRO A 175 -18.76 33.59 6.26
CA PRO A 175 -19.79 33.73 5.24
C PRO A 175 -19.32 33.23 3.86
N ALA A 176 -18.07 33.49 3.50
CA ALA A 176 -17.48 33.05 2.23
C ALA A 176 -17.30 31.53 2.21
N PHE A 177 -16.87 30.93 3.33
CA PHE A 177 -16.76 29.48 3.49
C PHE A 177 -18.10 28.78 3.29
N VAL A 178 -19.15 29.21 3.99
CA VAL A 178 -20.49 28.61 3.88
C VAL A 178 -21.08 28.80 2.47
N SER A 179 -20.90 29.98 1.88
CA SER A 179 -21.37 30.25 0.51
C SER A 179 -20.67 29.35 -0.51
N ASP A 180 -19.34 29.19 -0.41
CA ASP A 180 -18.57 28.35 -1.33
C ASP A 180 -18.94 26.87 -1.18
N LEU A 181 -19.15 26.38 0.05
CA LEU A 181 -19.60 25.00 0.30
C LEU A 181 -20.98 24.73 -0.34
N ARG A 182 -21.92 25.68 -0.22
CA ARG A 182 -23.24 25.58 -0.88
C ARG A 182 -23.12 25.59 -2.40
N SER A 183 -22.25 26.43 -2.95
CA SER A 183 -22.01 26.49 -4.40
C SER A 183 -21.41 25.18 -4.95
N ARG A 184 -20.66 24.44 -4.11
CA ARG A 184 -20.00 23.17 -4.46
C ARG A 184 -20.74 21.94 -3.97
N ARG A 185 -22.05 22.03 -3.67
CA ARG A 185 -22.86 20.90 -3.20
C ARG A 185 -22.75 19.65 -4.08
N ALA A 186 -22.57 19.81 -5.40
CA ALA A 186 -22.42 18.70 -6.34
C ALA A 186 -21.11 17.92 -6.08
N TRP A 187 -20.00 18.61 -5.78
CA TRP A 187 -18.73 17.98 -5.42
C TRP A 187 -18.80 17.25 -4.08
N ILE A 188 -19.49 17.84 -3.10
CA ILE A 188 -19.71 17.22 -1.78
C ILE A 188 -20.54 15.95 -1.94
N VAL A 189 -21.68 16.02 -2.64
CA VAL A 189 -22.53 14.86 -2.89
C VAL A 189 -21.78 13.79 -3.68
N ALA A 190 -21.03 14.16 -4.72
CA ALA A 190 -20.20 13.21 -5.46
C ALA A 190 -19.13 12.53 -4.58
N THR A 191 -18.49 13.30 -3.69
CA THR A 191 -17.52 12.78 -2.70
C THR A 191 -18.19 11.76 -1.79
N GLU A 192 -19.34 12.09 -1.19
CA GLU A 192 -20.04 11.21 -0.25
C GLU A 192 -20.62 9.97 -0.95
N LEU A 193 -21.15 10.11 -2.16
CA LEU A 193 -21.66 8.98 -2.95
C LEU A 193 -20.54 8.04 -3.37
N LEU A 194 -19.41 8.56 -3.85
CA LEU A 194 -18.27 7.73 -4.24
C LEU A 194 -17.67 7.03 -3.02
N PHE A 195 -17.37 7.78 -1.96
CA PHE A 195 -16.80 7.22 -0.74
C PHE A 195 -17.74 6.21 -0.08
N GLY A 196 -19.00 6.62 0.16
CA GLY A 196 -20.01 5.78 0.80
C GLY A 196 -20.36 4.54 -0.05
N GLY A 197 -20.45 4.68 -1.37
CA GLY A 197 -20.70 3.57 -2.29
C GLY A 197 -19.58 2.55 -2.30
N VAL A 198 -18.33 2.98 -2.47
CA VAL A 198 -17.16 2.08 -2.46
C VAL A 198 -16.98 1.44 -1.08
N PHE A 199 -17.14 2.22 -0.01
CA PHE A 199 -17.09 1.69 1.36
C PHE A 199 -18.17 0.63 1.62
N ALA A 200 -19.41 0.87 1.20
CA ALA A 200 -20.51 -0.07 1.39
C ALA A 200 -20.28 -1.37 0.60
N ILE A 201 -19.78 -1.29 -0.63
CA ILE A 201 -19.42 -2.47 -1.43
C ILE A 201 -18.30 -3.24 -0.74
N ALA A 202 -17.20 -2.58 -0.36
CA ALA A 202 -16.05 -3.23 0.26
C ALA A 202 -16.41 -3.85 1.63
N ALA A 203 -17.19 -3.14 2.46
CA ALA A 203 -17.71 -3.65 3.72
C ALA A 203 -18.68 -4.82 3.51
N GLY A 204 -19.52 -4.76 2.48
CA GLY A 204 -20.44 -5.84 2.10
C GLY A 204 -19.71 -7.12 1.69
N VAL A 205 -18.68 -7.01 0.84
CA VAL A 205 -17.82 -8.14 0.44
C VAL A 205 -17.18 -8.78 1.67
N ARG A 206 -16.67 -7.97 2.62
CA ARG A 206 -16.09 -8.45 3.88
C ARG A 206 -17.11 -9.06 4.83
N ALA A 207 -18.35 -8.56 4.85
CA ALA A 207 -19.41 -9.05 5.73
C ALA A 207 -20.00 -10.39 5.25
N LEU A 208 -20.05 -10.58 3.93
CA LEU A 208 -20.60 -11.75 3.24
C LEU A 208 -19.58 -12.87 3.03
N GLY A 209 -18.28 -12.53 2.87
CA GLY A 209 -17.24 -13.56 2.76
C GLY A 209 -17.14 -14.43 4.02
N SER A 210 -17.00 -15.74 3.82
CA SER A 210 -16.83 -16.74 4.90
C SER A 210 -15.53 -16.52 5.70
N GLU A 211 -14.56 -15.83 5.11
CA GLU A 211 -13.34 -15.34 5.73
C GLU A 211 -13.56 -14.15 6.69
N ARG A 212 -14.56 -14.22 7.56
CA ARG A 212 -14.70 -13.23 8.65
C ARG A 212 -13.42 -13.12 9.49
N LEU A 213 -12.57 -14.13 9.41
CA LEU A 213 -11.13 -14.10 9.63
C LEU A 213 -10.57 -15.35 8.93
N SER A 214 -10.09 -15.29 7.68
CA SER A 214 -9.24 -16.37 7.15
C SER A 214 -7.90 -16.30 7.86
N LEU A 215 -7.89 -16.76 9.11
CA LEU A 215 -6.66 -17.08 9.81
C LEU A 215 -6.00 -18.23 9.03
N ASP A 216 -6.79 -19.16 8.50
CA ASP A 216 -6.38 -20.40 7.82
C ASP A 216 -5.40 -20.27 6.65
N SER A 217 -5.19 -19.08 6.07
CA SER A 217 -4.33 -18.91 4.88
C SER A 217 -2.83 -18.79 5.18
N GLY A 218 -2.40 -18.95 6.45
CA GLY A 218 -0.97 -18.98 6.83
C GLY A 218 -0.20 -17.67 6.59
N ARG A 219 -0.87 -16.61 6.09
CA ARG A 219 -0.25 -15.34 5.67
C ARG A 219 -0.64 -14.21 6.59
N SER A 220 0.17 -13.14 6.59
CA SER A 220 0.13 -11.81 7.26
C SER A 220 -1.17 -11.28 7.91
N SER A 221 -2.35 -11.81 7.64
CA SER A 221 -3.63 -11.49 8.27
C SER A 221 -3.64 -11.60 9.81
N PRO A 222 -3.13 -12.67 10.48
CA PRO A 222 -3.04 -12.71 11.94
C PRO A 222 -2.06 -11.67 12.50
N LEU A 223 -0.96 -11.40 11.78
CA LEU A 223 0.07 -10.47 12.22
C LEU A 223 -0.44 -9.03 12.23
N ASP A 224 -1.00 -8.59 11.11
CA ASP A 224 -1.51 -7.23 10.96
C ASP A 224 -2.70 -6.98 11.89
N LEU A 225 -3.56 -8.00 12.08
CA LEU A 225 -4.61 -7.97 13.08
C LEU A 225 -4.05 -7.83 14.50
N GLY A 226 -3.02 -8.60 14.84
CA GLY A 226 -2.38 -8.52 16.14
C GLY A 226 -1.79 -7.14 16.42
N VAL A 227 -1.09 -6.56 15.44
CA VAL A 227 -0.55 -5.19 15.53
C VAL A 227 -1.68 -4.18 15.72
N LEU A 228 -2.79 -4.29 14.97
CA LEU A 228 -3.95 -3.41 15.16
C LEU A 228 -4.56 -3.57 16.55
N THR A 229 -4.80 -4.80 17.00
CA THR A 229 -5.37 -5.10 18.33
C THR A 229 -4.49 -4.54 19.45
N ALA A 230 -3.17 -4.73 19.36
CA ALA A 230 -2.21 -4.19 20.33
C ALA A 230 -2.21 -2.65 20.31
N THR A 231 -2.26 -2.03 19.12
CA THR A 231 -2.34 -0.57 18.96
C THR A 231 -3.63 0.01 19.57
N ILE A 232 -4.75 -0.70 19.47
CA ILE A 232 -6.01 -0.26 20.11
C ILE A 232 -5.88 -0.30 21.65
N ARG A 233 -5.22 -1.33 22.17
CA ARG A 233 -5.15 -1.61 23.61
C ARG A 233 -4.04 -0.87 24.34
N THR A 234 -2.97 -0.49 23.64
CA THR A 234 -1.81 0.11 24.29
C THR A 234 -2.18 1.42 25.02
N PRO A 235 -1.70 1.61 26.26
CA PRO A 235 -1.81 2.90 26.94
C PRO A 235 -0.77 3.90 26.42
N ASP A 236 0.41 3.42 26.04
CA ASP A 236 1.55 4.25 25.63
C ASP A 236 2.16 3.74 24.30
N PHE A 237 2.96 4.58 23.64
CA PHE A 237 3.63 4.25 22.39
C PHE A 237 5.16 4.15 22.55
N PRO A 238 5.84 3.22 21.87
CA PRO A 238 5.35 2.26 20.86
C PRO A 238 4.41 1.17 21.45
N PRO A 239 3.53 0.56 20.64
CA PRO A 239 2.62 -0.46 21.15
C PRO A 239 3.39 -1.72 21.54
N TYR A 240 2.88 -2.46 22.51
CA TYR A 240 3.42 -3.77 22.89
C TYR A 240 3.26 -4.79 21.75
N ASP A 241 4.12 -5.81 21.72
CA ASP A 241 4.06 -6.89 20.72
C ASP A 241 3.15 -8.03 21.20
N PRO A 242 2.07 -8.37 20.47
CA PRO A 242 1.21 -9.50 20.84
C PRO A 242 1.92 -10.86 20.71
N TRP A 243 3.04 -10.94 19.99
CA TRP A 243 3.80 -12.16 19.71
C TRP A 243 5.17 -12.20 20.39
N LEU A 244 5.46 -11.24 21.26
CA LEU A 244 6.62 -11.30 22.14
C LEU A 244 6.28 -10.65 23.48
N ALA A 245 6.10 -11.47 24.52
CA ALA A 245 5.80 -10.98 25.86
C ALA A 245 6.87 -10.02 26.38
N GLY A 246 6.44 -8.81 26.77
CA GLY A 246 7.35 -7.73 27.17
C GLY A 246 8.09 -7.05 26.01
N GLY A 247 7.81 -7.42 24.76
CA GLY A 247 8.34 -6.77 23.56
C GLY A 247 7.48 -5.59 23.10
N THR A 248 8.05 -4.78 22.20
CA THR A 248 7.37 -3.66 21.54
C THR A 248 7.39 -3.81 20.02
N VAL A 249 6.38 -3.28 19.33
CA VAL A 249 6.32 -3.21 17.86
C VAL A 249 6.98 -1.91 17.41
N HIS A 250 8.05 -2.02 16.62
CA HIS A 250 8.80 -0.85 16.16
C HIS A 250 8.54 -0.49 14.71
N ASP A 251 8.14 -1.46 13.88
CA ASP A 251 7.97 -1.31 12.46
C ASP A 251 6.54 -0.88 12.11
N THR A 252 6.40 0.24 11.40
CA THR A 252 5.15 0.62 10.68
C THR A 252 3.89 0.85 11.52
N TYR A 253 3.97 0.73 12.85
CA TYR A 253 2.82 0.82 13.77
C TYR A 253 2.04 2.14 13.65
N LEU A 254 2.70 3.23 13.23
CA LEU A 254 2.03 4.53 13.14
C LEU A 254 0.90 4.53 12.10
N GLY A 255 1.02 3.70 11.06
CA GLY A 255 -0.05 3.48 10.08
C GLY A 255 -1.34 2.92 10.69
N TYR A 256 -1.24 2.23 11.83
CA TYR A 256 -2.37 1.63 12.54
C TYR A 256 -3.09 2.61 13.48
N VAL A 257 -2.43 3.70 13.90
CA VAL A 257 -2.96 4.59 14.95
C VAL A 257 -4.28 5.27 14.58
N PRO A 258 -4.51 5.81 13.36
CA PRO A 258 -5.79 6.43 13.04
C PRO A 258 -6.96 5.44 13.10
N TRP A 259 -6.72 4.19 12.74
CA TRP A 259 -7.70 3.11 12.77
C TRP A 259 -7.97 2.65 14.21
N ALA A 260 -6.92 2.57 15.01
CA ALA A 260 -7.02 2.30 16.44
C ALA A 260 -7.81 3.40 17.16
N ALA A 261 -7.64 4.67 16.78
CA ALA A 261 -8.40 5.78 17.32
C ALA A 261 -9.91 5.66 17.02
N ILE A 262 -10.29 5.27 15.79
CA ILE A 262 -11.71 5.05 15.46
C ILE A 262 -12.26 3.86 16.26
N ALA A 263 -11.53 2.74 16.29
CA ALA A 263 -11.96 1.54 17.02
C ALA A 263 -12.14 1.82 18.52
N ARG A 264 -11.22 2.59 19.11
CA ARG A 264 -11.27 2.95 20.53
C ARG A 264 -12.35 3.98 20.85
N LEU A 265 -12.61 4.94 19.95
CA LEU A 265 -13.70 5.91 20.12
C LEU A 265 -15.08 5.22 20.00
N THR A 266 -15.20 4.23 19.12
CA THR A 266 -16.48 3.55 18.86
C THR A 266 -16.72 2.34 19.75
N GLY A 267 -15.68 1.73 20.32
CA GLY A 267 -15.77 0.47 21.07
C GLY A 267 -16.04 -0.76 20.18
N ILE A 268 -15.73 -0.65 18.87
CA ILE A 268 -15.89 -1.75 17.91
C ILE A 268 -14.78 -2.78 18.11
N ALA A 269 -15.14 -4.06 18.20
CA ALA A 269 -14.20 -5.16 18.40
C ALA A 269 -13.13 -5.21 17.30
N ALA A 270 -11.90 -5.55 17.67
CA ALA A 270 -10.73 -5.48 16.78
C ALA A 270 -10.90 -6.24 15.45
N GLY A 271 -11.53 -7.41 15.43
CA GLY A 271 -11.77 -8.16 14.19
C GLY A 271 -12.72 -7.45 13.22
N SER A 272 -13.78 -6.81 13.73
CA SER A 272 -14.67 -5.98 12.93
C SER A 272 -13.98 -4.68 12.48
N ALA A 273 -13.22 -4.05 13.39
CA ALA A 273 -12.42 -2.86 13.08
C ALA A 273 -11.38 -3.13 11.99
N TYR A 274 -10.74 -4.30 11.99
CA TYR A 274 -9.79 -4.73 10.95
C TYR A 274 -10.46 -4.79 9.57
N SER A 275 -11.60 -5.46 9.47
CA SER A 275 -12.35 -5.56 8.21
C SER A 275 -12.87 -4.20 7.72
N LEU A 276 -13.31 -3.34 8.64
CA LEU A 276 -13.77 -1.98 8.32
C LEU A 276 -12.62 -1.05 7.94
N THR A 277 -11.42 -1.27 8.50
CA THR A 277 -10.20 -0.55 8.13
C THR A 277 -9.82 -0.83 6.68
N ILE A 278 -9.81 -2.10 6.27
CA ILE A 278 -9.57 -2.51 4.87
C ILE A 278 -10.59 -1.84 3.94
N ALA A 279 -11.87 -1.90 4.28
CA ALA A 279 -12.94 -1.28 3.50
C ALA A 279 -12.76 0.25 3.39
N THR A 280 -12.33 0.90 4.48
CA THR A 280 -12.11 2.34 4.51
C THR A 280 -10.89 2.74 3.69
N LEU A 281 -9.77 2.02 3.82
CA LEU A 281 -8.55 2.26 3.05
C LEU A 281 -8.82 2.16 1.54
N PHE A 282 -9.56 1.13 1.11
CA PHE A 282 -9.95 0.99 -0.30
C PHE A 282 -10.84 2.15 -0.77
N ALA A 283 -11.82 2.58 0.05
CA ALA A 283 -12.67 3.72 -0.27
C ALA A 283 -11.89 5.05 -0.33
N LEU A 284 -10.93 5.27 0.58
CA LEU A 284 -10.05 6.43 0.56
C LEU A 284 -9.10 6.39 -0.65
N LEU A 285 -8.59 5.22 -1.04
CA LEU A 285 -7.76 5.07 -2.24
C LEU A 285 -8.51 5.53 -3.50
N CYS A 286 -9.73 5.02 -3.70
CA CYS A 286 -10.59 5.39 -4.82
C CYS A 286 -10.96 6.88 -4.78
N LEU A 287 -11.30 7.42 -3.61
CA LEU A 287 -11.66 8.83 -3.47
C LEU A 287 -10.47 9.76 -3.75
N ASN A 288 -9.31 9.46 -3.20
CA ASN A 288 -8.10 10.25 -3.41
C ASN A 288 -7.65 10.18 -4.88
N ALA A 289 -7.81 9.03 -5.54
CA ALA A 289 -7.52 8.87 -6.97
C ALA A 289 -8.48 9.69 -7.83
N TRP A 290 -9.77 9.71 -7.48
CA TRP A 290 -10.77 10.54 -8.14
C TRP A 290 -10.43 12.03 -8.05
N ILE A 291 -10.10 12.55 -6.86
CA ILE A 291 -9.73 13.97 -6.75
C ILE A 291 -8.38 14.29 -7.38
N ALA A 292 -7.39 13.38 -7.33
CA ALA A 292 -6.12 13.54 -8.05
C ALA A 292 -6.36 13.63 -9.58
N GLY A 293 -7.16 12.70 -10.12
CA GLY A 293 -7.58 12.70 -11.51
C GLY A 293 -8.36 13.97 -11.88
N ALA A 294 -9.30 14.42 -11.03
CA ALA A 294 -10.06 15.63 -11.25
C ALA A 294 -9.18 16.89 -11.29
N VAL A 295 -8.19 16.99 -10.38
CA VAL A 295 -7.21 18.09 -10.38
C VAL A 295 -6.38 18.05 -11.65
N LEU A 296 -5.86 16.89 -12.06
CA LEU A 296 -5.09 16.76 -13.29
C LEU A 296 -5.95 17.11 -14.52
N ILE A 297 -7.13 16.53 -14.67
CA ILE A 297 -8.04 16.82 -15.80
C ILE A 297 -8.38 18.31 -15.86
N ALA A 298 -8.75 18.93 -14.74
CA ALA A 298 -9.09 20.35 -14.67
C ALA A 298 -7.91 21.28 -15.01
N ARG A 299 -6.66 20.83 -14.84
CA ARG A 299 -5.45 21.61 -15.08
C ARG A 299 -4.82 21.36 -16.44
N LEU A 300 -5.06 20.18 -17.02
CA LEU A 300 -4.45 19.73 -18.26
C LEU A 300 -5.39 19.91 -19.47
N GLN A 301 -6.70 20.08 -19.26
CA GLN A 301 -7.65 20.36 -20.34
C GLN A 301 -7.42 21.75 -20.97
N PRO A 302 -7.62 21.91 -22.30
CA PRO A 302 -7.58 23.22 -22.94
C PRO A 302 -8.65 24.14 -22.36
N ARG A 303 -8.31 25.41 -22.09
CA ARG A 303 -9.34 26.43 -21.81
C ARG A 303 -10.24 26.53 -23.04
N LEU A 304 -11.45 25.98 -22.96
CA LEU A 304 -12.51 26.22 -23.93
C LEU A 304 -12.98 27.68 -23.80
N GLU A 305 -13.64 28.22 -24.83
CA GLU A 305 -14.23 29.56 -24.79
C GLU A 305 -15.21 29.71 -23.61
N GLU A 306 -15.45 30.93 -23.13
CA GLU A 306 -16.12 31.22 -21.84
C GLU A 306 -17.47 30.49 -21.64
N ASP A 307 -18.23 30.25 -22.71
CA ASP A 307 -19.50 29.51 -22.66
C ASP A 307 -19.34 27.99 -22.46
N ASP A 308 -18.26 27.38 -22.97
CA ASP A 308 -17.95 25.94 -22.82
C ASP A 308 -17.09 25.64 -21.58
N ALA A 309 -16.37 26.63 -21.05
CA ALA A 309 -15.55 26.50 -19.84
C ALA A 309 -16.41 26.12 -18.61
N THR A 310 -17.65 26.61 -18.54
CA THR A 310 -18.60 26.24 -17.49
C THR A 310 -19.15 24.82 -17.64
N ALA A 311 -19.24 24.30 -18.88
CA ALA A 311 -19.64 22.92 -19.17
C ALA A 311 -18.51 21.91 -18.91
N SER A 312 -17.26 22.24 -19.24
CA SER A 312 -16.07 21.41 -18.99
C SER A 312 -15.81 21.21 -17.49
N VAL A 313 -15.96 22.26 -16.67
CA VAL A 313 -15.85 22.18 -15.20
C VAL A 313 -16.99 21.36 -14.58
N ARG A 314 -18.17 21.30 -15.23
CA ARG A 314 -19.31 20.48 -14.81
C ARG A 314 -19.17 19.00 -15.19
N GLY A 315 -18.45 18.67 -16.28
CA GLY A 315 -18.16 17.30 -16.71
C GLY A 315 -16.92 16.65 -16.09
N ALA A 316 -16.00 17.46 -15.55
CA ALA A 316 -14.77 17.02 -14.86
C ALA A 316 -14.97 15.91 -13.80
N PRO A 317 -15.99 15.93 -12.91
CA PRO A 317 -16.17 14.86 -11.93
C PRO A 317 -16.51 13.49 -12.56
N GLY A 318 -17.14 13.47 -13.74
CA GLY A 318 -17.48 12.23 -14.44
C GLY A 318 -16.27 11.57 -15.07
N TYR A 319 -15.46 12.32 -15.83
CA TYR A 319 -14.22 11.80 -16.42
C TYR A 319 -13.18 11.42 -15.37
N ALA A 320 -13.18 12.10 -14.22
CA ALA A 320 -12.30 11.78 -13.10
C ALA A 320 -12.54 10.38 -12.53
N LEU A 321 -13.70 9.73 -12.77
CA LEU A 321 -13.95 8.33 -12.38
C LEU A 321 -13.05 7.32 -13.09
N LEU A 322 -12.40 7.72 -14.20
CA LEU A 322 -11.40 6.89 -14.85
C LEU A 322 -10.19 6.61 -13.93
N ALA A 323 -9.83 7.55 -13.04
CA ALA A 323 -8.70 7.37 -12.13
C ALA A 323 -8.91 6.23 -11.12
N PRO A 324 -10.00 6.20 -10.30
CA PRO A 324 -10.25 5.06 -9.42
C PRO A 324 -10.54 3.77 -10.18
N LEU A 325 -11.17 3.83 -11.37
CA LEU A 325 -11.39 2.64 -12.20
C LEU A 325 -10.06 1.99 -12.62
N LEU A 326 -9.13 2.76 -13.18
CA LEU A 326 -7.83 2.27 -13.64
C LEU A 326 -6.93 1.85 -12.46
N LEU A 327 -7.04 2.54 -11.32
CA LEU A 327 -6.21 2.26 -10.15
C LEU A 327 -6.65 0.99 -9.41
N ALA A 328 -7.95 0.87 -9.17
CA ALA A 328 -8.52 -0.05 -8.17
C ALA A 328 -9.76 -0.80 -8.66
N GLY A 329 -10.24 -0.54 -9.89
CA GLY A 329 -11.40 -1.19 -10.48
C GLY A 329 -11.09 -2.26 -11.54
N LEU A 330 -9.81 -2.47 -11.88
CA LEU A 330 -9.37 -3.44 -12.88
C LEU A 330 -8.36 -4.42 -12.28
N GLY A 331 -8.34 -5.66 -12.79
CA GLY A 331 -7.24 -6.60 -12.55
C GLY A 331 -6.21 -6.64 -13.68
N SER A 332 -5.15 -7.42 -13.46
CA SER A 332 -4.11 -7.64 -14.48
C SER A 332 -4.64 -8.45 -15.67
N LEU A 333 -4.07 -8.23 -16.85
CA LEU A 333 -4.35 -9.06 -18.03
C LEU A 333 -3.84 -10.49 -17.82
N GLY A 334 -2.83 -10.66 -16.97
CA GLY A 334 -2.29 -11.97 -16.59
C GLY A 334 -3.34 -12.86 -15.94
N PHE A 335 -4.25 -12.30 -15.12
CA PHE A 335 -5.37 -13.06 -14.58
C PHE A 335 -6.26 -13.63 -15.68
N ALA A 336 -6.69 -12.79 -16.63
CA ALA A 336 -7.55 -13.22 -17.72
C ALA A 336 -6.88 -14.26 -18.63
N TRP A 337 -5.59 -14.07 -18.95
CA TRP A 337 -4.82 -15.01 -19.78
C TRP A 337 -4.72 -16.39 -19.12
N ARG A 338 -4.26 -16.45 -17.88
CA ARG A 338 -4.08 -17.72 -17.15
C ARG A 338 -5.44 -18.37 -16.81
N PHE A 339 -6.47 -17.59 -16.48
CA PHE A 339 -7.83 -18.12 -16.31
C PHE A 339 -8.37 -18.73 -17.61
N GLY A 340 -8.16 -18.06 -18.74
CA GLY A 340 -8.50 -18.61 -20.06
C GLY A 340 -7.77 -19.93 -20.36
N LYS A 341 -6.49 -20.03 -19.98
CA LYS A 341 -5.72 -21.28 -20.10
C LYS A 341 -6.33 -22.41 -19.27
N ILE A 342 -6.60 -22.17 -17.98
CA ILE A 342 -7.25 -23.16 -17.11
C ILE A 342 -8.59 -23.61 -17.69
N ALA A 343 -9.39 -22.66 -18.19
CA ALA A 343 -10.67 -22.97 -18.81
C ALA A 343 -10.50 -23.89 -20.03
N LEU A 344 -9.53 -23.61 -20.90
CA LEU A 344 -9.21 -24.45 -22.05
C LEU A 344 -8.72 -25.84 -21.64
N ASP A 345 -7.84 -25.94 -20.64
CA ASP A 345 -7.33 -27.21 -20.12
C ASP A 345 -8.47 -28.08 -19.55
N VAL A 346 -9.43 -27.48 -18.85
CA VAL A 346 -10.64 -28.17 -18.35
C VAL A 346 -11.54 -28.66 -19.50
N LEU A 347 -11.69 -27.84 -20.55
CA LEU A 347 -12.46 -28.20 -21.74
C LEU A 347 -11.84 -29.36 -22.51
N ASP A 348 -10.52 -29.37 -22.63
CA ASP A 348 -9.77 -30.46 -23.28
C ASP A 348 -9.91 -31.77 -22.48
N ALA A 349 -9.83 -31.67 -21.14
CA ALA A 349 -9.93 -32.82 -20.25
C ALA A 349 -11.35 -33.41 -20.12
N ARG A 350 -12.41 -32.58 -20.18
CA ARG A 350 -13.80 -33.00 -19.87
C ARG A 350 -14.79 -32.84 -21.02
N GLY A 351 -14.36 -32.32 -22.17
CA GLY A 351 -15.19 -32.07 -23.35
C GLY A 351 -16.16 -30.89 -23.20
N PRO A 352 -16.86 -30.49 -24.30
CA PRO A 352 -17.74 -29.30 -24.30
C PRO A 352 -18.94 -29.42 -23.36
N GLY A 353 -19.38 -30.65 -23.04
CA GLY A 353 -20.49 -30.90 -22.12
C GLY A 353 -20.20 -30.49 -20.67
N ALA A 354 -18.92 -30.38 -20.29
CA ALA A 354 -18.51 -29.91 -18.98
C ALA A 354 -18.85 -28.42 -18.72
N ILE A 355 -19.14 -27.64 -19.78
CA ILE A 355 -19.62 -26.25 -19.67
C ILE A 355 -21.08 -26.19 -19.19
N PHE A 356 -21.87 -27.24 -19.43
CA PHE A 356 -23.33 -27.22 -19.27
C PHE A 356 -23.86 -27.92 -18.01
N GLY A 357 -23.00 -28.60 -17.23
CA GLY A 357 -23.31 -29.16 -15.90
C GLY A 357 -24.19 -30.43 -15.91
N ASP A 358 -23.88 -31.39 -15.04
CA ASP A 358 -24.72 -32.56 -14.76
C ASP A 358 -25.78 -32.26 -13.67
N ASP A 359 -26.94 -32.92 -13.80
CA ASP A 359 -28.26 -32.71 -13.17
C ASP A 359 -28.37 -32.87 -11.62
N THR A 360 -27.31 -32.69 -10.82
CA THR A 360 -27.38 -32.91 -9.36
C THR A 360 -27.09 -31.68 -8.50
N GLY A 361 -27.99 -30.69 -8.59
CA GLY A 361 -28.44 -29.95 -7.41
C GLY A 361 -27.81 -28.59 -7.11
N GLY A 362 -28.57 -27.52 -7.39
CA GLY A 362 -28.45 -26.21 -6.72
C GLY A 362 -28.11 -25.04 -7.65
N PRO A 363 -28.91 -23.95 -7.68
CA PRO A 363 -28.59 -22.75 -8.43
C PRO A 363 -27.59 -21.89 -7.63
N THR A 364 -26.31 -22.26 -7.65
CA THR A 364 -25.22 -21.44 -7.11
C THR A 364 -24.31 -20.99 -8.26
N THR A 365 -24.37 -19.69 -8.57
CA THR A 365 -23.36 -18.84 -9.25
C THR A 365 -22.26 -19.58 -10.02
N LEU A 366 -22.38 -19.64 -11.36
CA LEU A 366 -21.36 -20.15 -12.29
C LEU A 366 -20.72 -21.49 -11.84
N GLY A 367 -21.43 -22.61 -12.03
CA GLY A 367 -20.84 -23.97 -11.99
C GLY A 367 -19.87 -24.25 -13.16
N LEU A 368 -19.08 -23.25 -13.56
CA LEU A 368 -18.43 -23.16 -14.87
C LEU A 368 -16.98 -23.63 -14.89
N LEU A 369 -16.32 -23.74 -13.74
CA LEU A 369 -14.96 -24.31 -13.59
C LEU A 369 -14.86 -24.83 -12.15
N PRO A 370 -13.98 -25.80 -11.82
CA PRO A 370 -13.68 -26.08 -10.41
C PRO A 370 -13.45 -24.73 -9.74
N SER A 371 -14.13 -24.45 -8.61
CA SER A 371 -13.76 -23.32 -7.78
C SER A 371 -12.25 -23.47 -7.62
N PRO A 372 -11.42 -22.58 -8.20
CA PRO A 372 -10.01 -22.71 -7.94
C PRO A 372 -9.94 -22.65 -6.41
N PRO A 373 -9.33 -23.61 -5.70
CA PRO A 373 -9.09 -23.43 -4.28
C PRO A 373 -8.55 -22.00 -4.16
N TRP A 374 -9.10 -21.14 -3.29
CA TRP A 374 -8.61 -19.76 -3.23
C TRP A 374 -7.10 -19.76 -3.01
N ASP A 375 -6.56 -20.80 -2.37
CA ASP A 375 -5.14 -21.13 -2.30
C ASP A 375 -4.42 -21.13 -3.66
N SER A 376 -5.09 -21.46 -4.77
CA SER A 376 -4.61 -21.43 -6.16
C SER A 376 -4.77 -20.10 -6.90
N VAL A 377 -5.69 -19.21 -6.50
CA VAL A 377 -5.74 -17.81 -7.01
C VAL A 377 -4.88 -16.88 -6.14
N ALA A 378 -4.77 -17.18 -4.85
CA ALA A 378 -3.82 -16.58 -3.93
C ALA A 378 -2.39 -17.05 -4.25
N SER A 379 -2.17 -18.34 -4.57
CA SER A 379 -0.88 -18.79 -5.11
C SER A 379 -0.58 -18.37 -6.54
N PHE A 380 -1.59 -17.87 -7.24
CA PHE A 380 -1.39 -17.15 -8.49
C PHE A 380 -0.77 -15.76 -8.30
N LEU A 381 -1.03 -15.16 -7.14
CA LEU A 381 -0.42 -13.91 -6.69
C LEU A 381 0.92 -14.16 -5.98
N ASP A 382 1.19 -15.41 -5.54
CA ASP A 382 2.39 -15.76 -4.75
C ASP A 382 3.72 -15.61 -5.45
N ASN A 383 3.75 -15.74 -6.77
CA ASN A 383 5.05 -15.89 -7.41
C ASN A 383 5.76 -14.57 -7.68
N GLU A 384 5.13 -13.40 -7.55
CA GLU A 384 5.73 -12.18 -8.07
C GLU A 384 5.37 -10.94 -7.26
N ALA A 385 6.37 -10.12 -6.98
CA ALA A 385 6.27 -8.81 -6.34
C ALA A 385 5.40 -7.77 -7.10
N MET A 386 4.51 -8.18 -8.00
CA MET A 386 3.64 -7.34 -8.82
C MET A 386 2.16 -7.61 -8.48
N GLU A 387 1.76 -7.25 -7.26
CA GLU A 387 0.33 -7.17 -6.91
C GLU A 387 -0.25 -5.81 -7.33
N PHE A 388 -1.52 -5.81 -7.77
CA PHE A 388 -2.26 -4.58 -8.06
C PHE A 388 -3.25 -4.28 -6.92
N PRO A 389 -3.62 -2.99 -6.69
CA PRO A 389 -4.31 -2.59 -5.46
C PRO A 389 -5.55 -3.41 -5.11
N LEU A 390 -6.43 -3.68 -6.07
CA LEU A 390 -7.65 -4.44 -5.83
C LEU A 390 -7.37 -5.85 -5.28
N ALA A 391 -6.37 -6.56 -5.81
CA ALA A 391 -5.98 -7.87 -5.31
C ALA A 391 -5.50 -7.81 -3.87
N SER A 392 -4.62 -6.85 -3.55
CA SER A 392 -4.12 -6.67 -2.19
C SER A 392 -5.24 -6.40 -1.17
N PHE A 393 -6.25 -5.59 -1.54
CA PHE A 393 -7.41 -5.33 -0.67
C PHE A 393 -8.36 -6.52 -0.55
N LEU A 394 -8.53 -7.32 -1.62
CA LEU A 394 -9.34 -8.54 -1.57
C LEU A 394 -8.68 -9.63 -0.72
N ASN A 395 -7.35 -9.75 -0.78
CA ASN A 395 -6.56 -10.65 0.07
C ASN A 395 -6.70 -10.31 1.56
N GLY A 396 -6.91 -9.03 1.88
CA GLY A 396 -7.20 -8.59 3.24
C GLY A 396 -5.97 -8.39 4.12
N ASN A 397 -4.82 -8.10 3.52
CA ASN A 397 -3.58 -7.78 4.24
C ASN A 397 -3.52 -6.27 4.55
N LEU A 398 -3.25 -5.90 5.80
CA LEU A 398 -3.06 -4.51 6.24
C LEU A 398 -1.58 -4.14 6.30
N GLY A 399 -0.81 -4.62 5.32
CA GLY A 399 0.62 -4.37 5.25
C GLY A 399 0.98 -2.87 5.11
N PRO A 400 2.27 -2.55 5.31
CA PRO A 400 2.80 -1.18 5.22
C PRO A 400 2.40 -0.45 3.92
N THR A 401 2.43 -1.16 2.79
CA THR A 401 2.07 -0.61 1.48
C THR A 401 0.61 -0.18 1.45
N GLN A 402 -0.31 -1.07 1.86
CA GLN A 402 -1.76 -0.87 1.82
C GLN A 402 -2.19 0.30 2.72
N LEU A 403 -1.59 0.40 3.92
CA LEU A 403 -1.80 1.53 4.82
C LEU A 403 -1.33 2.87 4.22
N ALA A 404 -0.23 2.85 3.46
CA ALA A 404 0.34 4.04 2.85
C ALA A 404 -0.32 4.46 1.53
N MET A 405 -0.95 3.55 0.76
CA MET A 405 -1.48 3.87 -0.59
C MET A 405 -2.41 5.09 -0.61
N PRO A 406 -3.45 5.21 0.26
CA PRO A 406 -4.33 6.37 0.21
C PRO A 406 -3.62 7.68 0.53
N LEU A 407 -2.63 7.65 1.43
CA LEU A 407 -1.81 8.81 1.79
C LEU A 407 -0.91 9.24 0.63
N VAL A 408 -0.29 8.27 -0.06
CA VAL A 408 0.50 8.55 -1.26
C VAL A 408 -0.37 9.20 -2.32
N VAL A 409 -1.57 8.66 -2.61
CA VAL A 409 -2.46 9.25 -3.63
C VAL A 409 -2.95 10.64 -3.22
N ALA A 410 -3.26 10.87 -1.94
CA ALA A 410 -3.54 12.20 -1.42
C ALA A 410 -2.36 13.16 -1.64
N ALA A 411 -1.13 12.67 -1.50
CA ALA A 411 0.08 13.44 -1.74
C ALA A 411 0.30 13.77 -3.22
N ILE A 412 -0.05 12.85 -4.12
CA ILE A 412 -0.08 13.13 -5.56
C ILE A 412 -1.08 14.25 -5.86
N ALA A 413 -2.30 14.18 -5.30
CA ALA A 413 -3.32 15.22 -5.49
C ALA A 413 -2.86 16.59 -4.99
N LEU A 414 -2.24 16.64 -3.80
CA LEU A 414 -1.68 17.87 -3.22
C LEU A 414 -0.55 18.43 -4.09
N THR A 415 0.38 17.58 -4.53
CA THR A 415 1.49 17.96 -5.40
C THR A 415 0.97 18.52 -6.73
N ALA A 416 0.04 17.82 -7.38
CA ALA A 416 -0.58 18.28 -8.62
C ALA A 416 -1.31 19.62 -8.43
N SER A 417 -2.01 19.81 -7.31
CA SER A 417 -2.69 21.07 -7.01
C SER A 417 -1.73 22.22 -6.69
N PHE A 418 -0.51 21.97 -6.23
CA PHE A 418 0.47 23.01 -5.98
C PHE A 418 1.31 23.28 -7.23
N ALA A 419 2.01 22.27 -7.72
CA ALA A 419 2.94 22.35 -8.84
C ALA A 419 2.24 22.87 -10.12
N LEU A 420 1.06 22.34 -10.47
CA LEU A 420 0.38 22.71 -11.72
C LEU A 420 -0.43 24.01 -11.62
N THR A 421 -0.24 24.80 -10.56
CA THR A 421 -0.97 26.06 -10.34
C THR A 421 -0.12 27.32 -10.32
N THR A 422 1.19 27.22 -10.55
CA THR A 422 2.01 28.39 -10.90
C THR A 422 1.52 28.91 -12.26
N PRO A 423 1.17 30.22 -12.37
CA PRO A 423 2.03 31.34 -11.97
C PRO A 423 1.36 32.37 -11.02
N GLY A 424 2.19 33.03 -10.21
CA GLY A 424 1.85 34.35 -9.67
C GLY A 424 1.66 35.36 -10.81
N ASN A 425 0.77 36.32 -10.61
CA ASN A 425 0.40 37.34 -11.59
C ASN A 425 1.64 38.09 -12.15
N PRO A 426 1.88 38.10 -13.48
CA PRO A 426 2.87 38.95 -14.14
C PRO A 426 2.47 40.44 -14.24
N ASP A 427 1.26 40.83 -13.82
CA ASP A 427 0.84 42.23 -13.89
C ASP A 427 1.46 43.07 -12.78
N ARG A 428 2.73 43.43 -12.97
CA ARG A 428 3.33 44.77 -12.89
C ARG A 428 4.84 44.61 -12.83
N THR A 429 5.48 44.90 -13.96
CA THR A 429 6.94 44.86 -14.23
C THR A 429 7.48 43.49 -14.62
N GLY A 430 7.79 43.37 -15.92
CA GLY A 430 8.45 42.21 -16.51
C GLY A 430 9.79 41.91 -15.82
N ALA A 431 10.00 40.61 -15.64
CA ALA A 431 11.04 39.88 -14.92
C ALA A 431 10.40 39.11 -13.77
N ILE A 432 10.77 37.84 -13.65
CA ILE A 432 10.62 37.03 -12.45
C ILE A 432 11.43 37.76 -11.37
N THR A 433 10.88 38.83 -10.77
CA THR A 433 11.55 39.62 -9.73
C THR A 433 11.38 38.89 -8.42
N GLY A 434 12.02 37.73 -8.35
CA GLY A 434 12.17 36.93 -7.16
C GLY A 434 13.61 36.49 -7.06
N GLY A 435 14.57 37.43 -7.01
CA GLY A 435 15.99 37.11 -6.79
C GLY A 435 16.26 36.36 -5.46
N GLY A 436 15.25 36.24 -4.60
CA GLY A 436 15.28 35.46 -3.37
C GLY A 436 14.88 33.98 -3.53
N PRO A 437 15.27 33.12 -2.57
CA PRO A 437 15.18 31.65 -2.60
C PRO A 437 13.78 30.98 -2.69
N MET A 438 12.69 31.75 -2.83
CA MET A 438 11.31 31.24 -2.98
C MET A 438 10.47 32.12 -3.92
N GLY A 439 11.15 32.91 -4.77
CA GLY A 439 10.50 33.84 -5.68
C GLY A 439 9.53 33.15 -6.63
N LEU A 440 9.90 31.96 -7.11
CA LEU A 440 9.13 31.16 -8.06
C LEU A 440 7.79 30.68 -7.52
N PHE A 441 7.64 30.55 -6.20
CA PHE A 441 6.41 30.08 -5.55
C PHE A 441 5.50 31.19 -5.04
N GLY A 442 5.85 32.46 -5.28
CA GLY A 442 5.12 33.61 -4.72
C GLY A 442 5.47 33.88 -3.25
N GLY A 443 6.69 33.50 -2.84
CA GLY A 443 7.27 33.78 -1.53
C GLY A 443 6.99 32.74 -0.44
N TRP A 444 7.68 32.91 0.70
CA TRP A 444 7.66 31.97 1.83
C TRP A 444 6.27 31.60 2.33
N GLY A 445 5.32 32.53 2.35
CA GLY A 445 3.96 32.25 2.79
C GLY A 445 3.21 31.25 1.90
N ALA A 446 3.44 31.27 0.59
CA ALA A 446 2.87 30.29 -0.34
C ALA A 446 3.59 28.93 -0.24
N THR A 447 4.93 28.95 -0.16
CA THR A 447 5.74 27.74 0.03
C THR A 447 5.36 27.00 1.32
N LEU A 448 5.31 27.69 2.46
CA LEU A 448 5.03 27.07 3.76
C LEU A 448 3.61 26.50 3.85
N ARG A 449 2.62 27.13 3.18
CA ARG A 449 1.24 26.60 3.10
C ARG A 449 1.17 25.23 2.41
N PHE A 450 2.11 24.92 1.52
CA PHE A 450 2.20 23.62 0.88
C PHE A 450 3.19 22.69 1.59
N ALA A 451 4.38 23.18 1.88
CA ALA A 451 5.50 22.39 2.41
C ALA A 451 5.20 21.78 3.77
N VAL A 452 4.48 22.51 4.66
CA VAL A 452 4.17 22.00 6.00
C VAL A 452 3.17 20.85 5.96
N PRO A 453 1.97 20.97 5.34
CA PRO A 453 1.06 19.84 5.20
C PRO A 453 1.67 18.67 4.43
N MET A 454 2.45 18.95 3.37
CA MET A 454 3.14 17.93 2.60
C MET A 454 4.21 17.20 3.44
N GLY A 455 4.95 17.92 4.27
CA GLY A 455 5.94 17.34 5.19
C GLY A 455 5.31 16.47 6.27
N ILE A 456 4.17 16.87 6.85
CA ILE A 456 3.44 16.04 7.81
C ILE A 456 2.97 14.74 7.15
N MET A 457 2.39 14.83 5.95
CA MET A 457 1.93 13.66 5.21
C MET A 457 3.09 12.76 4.76
N LEU A 458 4.20 13.34 4.31
CA LEU A 458 5.42 12.59 4.00
C LEU A 458 5.96 11.88 5.24
N GLY A 459 5.97 12.54 6.40
CA GLY A 459 6.37 11.93 7.66
C GLY A 459 5.47 10.74 8.02
N PHE A 460 4.15 10.88 7.83
CA PHE A 460 3.20 9.78 8.05
C PHE A 460 3.45 8.61 7.08
N VAL A 461 3.71 8.88 5.81
CA VAL A 461 4.11 7.86 4.82
C VAL A 461 5.43 7.23 5.24
N LEU A 462 6.43 8.02 5.67
CA LEU A 462 7.76 7.54 6.07
C LEU A 462 7.69 6.59 7.28
N THR A 463 6.86 6.89 8.27
CA THR A 463 6.66 6.04 9.46
C THR A 463 5.76 4.83 9.20
N THR A 464 4.96 4.84 8.13
CA THR A 464 4.06 3.73 7.75
C THR A 464 4.73 2.80 6.73
N SER A 465 5.36 3.36 5.70
CA SER A 465 6.10 2.70 4.63
C SER A 465 7.24 3.61 4.20
N TRP A 466 8.41 3.40 4.82
CA TRP A 466 9.59 4.23 4.57
C TRP A 466 10.08 4.15 3.11
N LEU A 467 9.87 3.01 2.45
CA LEU A 467 10.20 2.82 1.04
C LEU A 467 9.27 3.58 0.09
N ALA A 468 7.99 3.78 0.45
CA ALA A 468 7.07 4.60 -0.35
C ALA A 468 7.38 6.10 -0.26
N ALA A 469 7.99 6.56 0.84
CA ALA A 469 8.35 7.96 1.03
C ALA A 469 9.41 8.46 0.04
N ILE A 470 10.34 7.59 -0.39
CA ILE A 470 11.42 7.96 -1.33
C ILE A 470 10.86 8.29 -2.73
N PRO A 471 10.10 7.39 -3.41
CA PRO A 471 9.40 7.72 -4.65
C PRO A 471 8.50 8.95 -4.55
N LEU A 472 7.81 9.12 -3.42
CA LEU A 472 6.94 10.27 -3.21
C LEU A 472 7.74 11.59 -3.18
N LEU A 473 8.88 11.64 -2.49
CA LEU A 473 9.79 12.79 -2.50
C LEU A 473 10.30 13.11 -3.92
N ILE A 474 10.68 12.09 -4.68
CA ILE A 474 11.15 12.24 -6.06
C ILE A 474 10.01 12.80 -6.94
N LEU A 475 8.78 12.30 -6.76
CA LEU A 475 7.61 12.82 -7.48
C LEU A 475 7.34 14.29 -7.16
N ILE A 476 7.39 14.67 -5.88
CA ILE A 476 7.19 16.05 -5.42
C ILE A 476 8.24 16.96 -6.07
N ALA A 477 9.52 16.60 -5.98
CA ALA A 477 10.61 17.36 -6.58
C ALA A 477 10.48 17.43 -8.10
N GLY A 478 10.27 16.30 -8.77
CA GLY A 478 10.17 16.20 -10.23
C GLY A 478 9.02 17.01 -10.80
N LEU A 479 7.81 16.87 -10.27
CA LEU A 479 6.65 17.65 -10.72
C LEU A 479 6.83 19.15 -10.46
N THR A 480 7.46 19.51 -9.35
CA THR A 480 7.73 20.92 -9.02
C THR A 480 8.75 21.52 -9.99
N VAL A 481 9.85 20.81 -10.29
CA VAL A 481 10.85 21.23 -11.28
C VAL A 481 10.22 21.43 -12.65
N LEU A 482 9.45 20.44 -13.11
CA LEU A 482 8.80 20.51 -14.42
C LEU A 482 7.85 21.70 -14.49
N ALA A 483 7.05 21.91 -13.45
CA ALA A 483 6.11 23.01 -13.45
C ALA A 483 6.79 24.40 -13.34
N ALA A 484 7.78 24.55 -12.47
CA ALA A 484 8.55 25.78 -12.35
C ALA A 484 9.36 26.07 -13.62
N GLY A 485 9.93 25.03 -14.26
CA GLY A 485 10.67 25.11 -15.52
C GLY A 485 9.81 25.65 -16.66
N VAL A 486 8.57 25.16 -16.81
CA VAL A 486 7.64 25.69 -17.81
C VAL A 486 7.32 27.16 -17.58
N VAL A 487 7.03 27.53 -16.32
CA VAL A 487 6.64 28.91 -15.98
C VAL A 487 7.80 29.89 -16.16
N ALA A 488 9.03 29.47 -15.89
CA ALA A 488 10.22 30.28 -16.09
C ALA A 488 10.86 30.10 -17.47
N GLU A 489 10.21 29.39 -18.38
CA GLU A 489 10.73 29.04 -19.72
C GLU A 489 12.17 28.48 -19.69
N TRP A 490 12.52 27.76 -18.62
CA TRP A 490 13.86 27.21 -18.37
C TRP A 490 15.00 28.26 -18.36
N SER A 491 14.69 29.55 -18.28
CA SER A 491 15.68 30.65 -18.29
C SER A 491 16.50 30.73 -17.00
N GLU A 492 15.92 30.33 -15.86
CA GLU A 492 16.54 30.39 -14.53
C GLU A 492 16.75 28.99 -13.90
N SER A 493 17.37 28.07 -14.64
CA SER A 493 17.58 26.67 -14.19
C SER A 493 18.17 26.55 -12.77
N TRP A 494 19.12 27.41 -12.40
CA TRP A 494 19.67 27.42 -11.04
C TRP A 494 18.64 27.82 -9.98
N ALA A 495 17.82 28.86 -10.22
CA ALA A 495 16.80 29.29 -9.27
C ALA A 495 15.73 28.21 -9.09
N ILE A 496 15.35 27.52 -10.17
CA ILE A 496 14.40 26.39 -10.12
C ILE A 496 14.97 25.27 -9.26
N MET A 497 16.21 24.86 -9.49
CA MET A 497 16.87 23.80 -8.71
C MET A 497 17.01 24.19 -7.24
N ARG A 498 17.47 25.41 -6.96
CA ARG A 498 17.61 25.96 -5.60
C ARG A 498 16.28 25.98 -4.86
N ASP A 499 15.26 26.60 -5.43
CA ASP A 499 13.95 26.79 -4.78
C ASP A 499 13.25 25.43 -4.60
N THR A 500 13.38 24.50 -5.55
CA THR A 500 12.90 23.11 -5.40
C THR A 500 13.66 22.38 -4.31
N ALA A 501 15.00 22.44 -4.27
CA ALA A 501 15.80 21.79 -3.25
C ALA A 501 15.46 22.32 -1.85
N LEU A 502 15.24 23.63 -1.71
CA LEU A 502 14.79 24.25 -0.47
C LEU A 502 13.37 23.81 -0.10
N LEU A 503 12.45 23.71 -1.07
CA LEU A 503 11.10 23.18 -0.82
C LEU A 503 11.18 21.75 -0.30
N THR A 504 11.92 20.87 -0.98
CA THR A 504 12.13 19.47 -0.59
C THR A 504 12.78 19.39 0.79
N LEU A 505 13.76 20.25 1.09
CA LEU A 505 14.38 20.33 2.41
C LEU A 505 13.38 20.73 3.50
N ILE A 506 12.50 21.70 3.26
CA ILE A 506 11.47 22.11 4.22
C ILE A 506 10.46 20.98 4.44
N VAL A 507 10.06 20.28 3.37
CA VAL A 507 9.18 19.11 3.45
C VAL A 507 9.83 18.01 4.31
N MET A 508 11.10 17.68 4.05
CA MET A 508 11.86 16.69 4.83
C MET A 508 12.10 17.14 6.28
N ALA A 509 12.43 18.41 6.51
CA ALA A 509 12.62 18.95 7.85
C ALA A 509 11.31 18.91 8.65
N THR A 510 10.18 19.25 8.02
CA THR A 510 8.87 19.14 8.65
C THR A 510 8.53 17.69 8.96
N ALA A 511 8.79 16.75 8.04
CA ALA A 511 8.60 15.31 8.28
C ALA A 511 9.47 14.80 9.45
N GLY A 512 10.75 15.17 9.48
CA GLY A 512 11.67 14.76 10.54
C GLY A 512 11.29 15.34 11.91
N LEU A 513 10.88 16.62 11.96
CA LEU A 513 10.49 17.28 13.21
C LEU A 513 9.13 16.77 13.73
N ALA A 514 8.13 16.63 12.86
CA ALA A 514 6.78 16.20 13.23
C ALA A 514 6.72 14.74 13.73
N PHE A 515 7.71 13.93 13.36
CA PHE A 515 7.80 12.50 13.73
C PHE A 515 9.12 12.18 14.46
N LEU A 516 9.81 13.20 14.99
CA LEU A 516 11.03 13.01 15.77
C LEU A 516 10.86 11.99 16.92
N PRO A 517 9.76 12.00 17.69
CA PRO A 517 9.56 11.01 18.76
C PRO A 517 9.47 9.57 18.25
N PHE A 518 8.99 9.38 17.01
CA PHE A 518 8.97 8.07 16.37
C PHE A 518 10.40 7.60 16.13
N PHE A 519 11.23 8.42 15.46
CA PHE A 519 12.61 8.05 15.11
C PHE A 519 13.53 7.86 16.32
N ASP A 520 13.28 8.57 17.42
CA ASP A 520 14.04 8.40 18.66
C ASP A 520 13.80 7.02 19.31
N ARG A 521 12.55 6.55 19.26
CA ARG A 521 12.12 5.24 19.80
C ARG A 521 12.08 4.12 18.75
N HIS A 522 12.39 4.42 17.48
CA HIS A 522 12.32 3.45 16.39
C HIS A 522 13.49 2.45 16.43
N GLY A 523 13.20 1.22 16.02
CA GLY A 523 14.22 0.21 15.73
C GLY A 523 15.06 0.58 14.49
N ARG A 524 16.10 -0.21 14.19
CA ARG A 524 16.96 0.07 13.03
C ARG A 524 16.25 -0.22 11.71
N PHE A 525 16.42 0.67 10.72
CA PHE A 525 16.11 0.37 9.32
C PHE A 525 17.11 -0.66 8.74
N PRO A 526 16.69 -1.48 7.75
CA PRO A 526 17.60 -2.33 6.98
C PRO A 526 18.77 -1.51 6.41
N ARG A 527 20.00 -2.03 6.53
CA ARG A 527 21.23 -1.25 6.27
C ARG A 527 21.91 -1.52 4.93
N ALA A 528 21.48 -2.54 4.17
CA ALA A 528 22.19 -2.94 2.96
C ALA A 528 21.25 -3.16 1.77
N VAL A 529 21.70 -2.70 0.61
CA VAL A 529 21.04 -2.80 -0.68
C VAL A 529 21.92 -3.67 -1.58
N GLU A 530 21.35 -4.69 -2.21
CA GLU A 530 22.04 -5.56 -3.15
C GLU A 530 21.43 -5.50 -4.55
N PRO A 531 22.25 -5.64 -5.60
CA PRO A 531 21.75 -5.93 -6.93
C PRO A 531 21.04 -7.28 -6.96
N LEU A 532 19.90 -7.36 -7.66
CA LEU A 532 19.24 -8.63 -7.95
C LEU A 532 20.05 -9.43 -8.99
N PRO A 533 20.28 -10.73 -8.77
CA PRO A 533 21.03 -11.56 -9.71
C PRO A 533 20.22 -11.95 -10.96
N TRP A 534 18.89 -11.84 -10.91
CA TRP A 534 17.98 -12.16 -12.01
C TRP A 534 17.08 -10.97 -12.35
N THR A 535 16.53 -10.97 -13.57
CA THR A 535 15.52 -10.00 -14.05
C THR A 535 14.21 -10.72 -14.28
N ARG A 536 13.07 -10.04 -14.11
CA ARG A 536 11.76 -10.63 -14.41
C ARG A 536 11.52 -10.85 -15.89
N ASP A 537 10.58 -11.75 -16.18
CA ASP A 537 10.05 -11.96 -17.53
C ASP A 537 9.26 -10.74 -18.01
N LEU A 538 9.50 -10.35 -19.27
CA LEU A 538 8.82 -9.21 -19.87
C LEU A 538 7.32 -9.48 -20.11
N GLY A 539 6.94 -10.73 -20.37
CA GLY A 539 5.56 -11.14 -20.55
C GLY A 539 4.73 -10.86 -19.30
N ASP A 540 5.20 -11.29 -18.13
CA ASP A 540 4.50 -11.04 -16.86
C ASP A 540 4.40 -9.53 -16.55
N PHE A 541 5.46 -8.76 -16.81
CA PHE A 541 5.43 -7.30 -16.69
C PHE A 541 4.36 -6.64 -17.60
N LEU A 542 4.30 -7.05 -18.87
CA LEU A 542 3.33 -6.52 -19.85
C LEU A 542 1.91 -6.99 -19.54
N LEU A 543 1.73 -8.20 -19.02
CA LEU A 543 0.44 -8.70 -18.56
C LEU A 543 -0.05 -7.96 -17.31
N HIS A 544 0.87 -7.51 -16.46
CA HIS A 544 0.55 -6.68 -15.31
C HIS A 544 0.18 -5.25 -15.76
N PHE A 545 1.11 -4.50 -16.36
CA PHE A 545 0.91 -3.08 -16.69
C PHE A 545 0.22 -2.79 -18.03
N GLY A 546 -0.13 -3.82 -18.81
CA GLY A 546 -0.52 -3.68 -20.22
C GLY A 546 -1.66 -2.72 -20.49
N ILE A 547 -2.69 -2.67 -19.64
CA ILE A 547 -3.81 -1.74 -19.79
C ILE A 547 -3.33 -0.29 -19.66
N LEU A 548 -2.55 0.00 -18.62
CA LEU A 548 -2.02 1.34 -18.35
C LEU A 548 -1.02 1.76 -19.43
N LEU A 549 -0.13 0.84 -19.83
CA LEU A 549 0.84 1.08 -20.90
C LEU A 549 0.17 1.27 -22.26
N ALA A 550 -0.92 0.56 -22.57
CA ALA A 550 -1.66 0.74 -23.82
C ALA A 550 -2.27 2.13 -23.93
N ILE A 551 -2.87 2.64 -22.85
CA ILE A 551 -3.40 4.02 -22.78
C ILE A 551 -2.28 5.03 -23.02
N MET A 552 -1.17 4.89 -22.29
CA MET A 552 -0.04 5.80 -22.41
C MET A 552 0.60 5.71 -23.80
N THR A 553 0.72 4.51 -24.37
CA THR A 553 1.28 4.30 -25.71
C THR A 553 0.43 4.97 -26.78
N LEU A 554 -0.89 4.81 -26.75
CA LEU A 554 -1.77 5.50 -27.69
C LEU A 554 -1.66 7.02 -27.55
N TYR A 555 -1.59 7.52 -26.31
CA TYR A 555 -1.38 8.93 -26.04
C TYR A 555 -0.05 9.45 -26.60
N LEU A 556 1.04 8.70 -26.41
CA LEU A 556 2.36 9.02 -26.95
C LEU A 556 2.38 9.01 -28.49
N ILE A 557 1.71 8.04 -29.12
CA ILE A 557 1.59 7.97 -30.60
C ILE A 557 0.89 9.22 -31.14
N VAL A 558 -0.23 9.62 -30.52
CA VAL A 558 -0.96 10.83 -30.91
C VAL A 558 -0.09 12.06 -30.70
N LEU A 559 0.66 12.11 -29.61
CA LEU A 559 1.56 13.22 -29.30
C LEU A 559 2.72 13.35 -30.31
N VAL A 560 3.35 12.24 -30.69
CA VAL A 560 4.41 12.22 -31.71
C VAL A 560 3.85 12.61 -33.08
N TRP A 561 2.65 12.13 -33.42
CA TRP A 561 1.99 12.48 -34.67
C TRP A 561 1.72 13.99 -34.74
N ASP A 562 1.16 14.58 -33.68
CA ASP A 562 0.88 16.01 -33.61
C ASP A 562 2.18 16.83 -33.71
N ALA A 563 3.29 16.39 -33.10
CA ALA A 563 4.61 17.04 -33.25
C ALA A 563 5.13 16.98 -34.71
N ALA A 564 4.99 15.84 -35.37
CA ALA A 564 5.43 15.65 -36.75
C ALA A 564 4.55 16.41 -37.76
N ALA A 565 3.25 16.48 -37.50
CA ALA A 565 2.28 17.19 -38.34
C ALA A 565 2.45 18.72 -38.25
N THR A 566 2.84 19.23 -37.09
CA THR A 566 3.09 20.67 -36.86
C THR A 566 4.47 21.13 -37.33
N GLY A 567 5.35 20.22 -37.75
CA GLY A 567 6.71 20.55 -38.19
C GLY A 567 7.68 20.87 -37.05
N SER A 568 7.26 20.71 -35.79
CA SER A 568 8.10 20.87 -34.59
C SER A 568 9.26 19.86 -34.57
N ILE A 569 9.04 18.71 -35.21
CA ILE A 569 10.06 17.70 -35.51
C ILE A 569 9.99 17.49 -37.03
N GLY A 570 11.13 17.49 -37.72
CA GLY A 570 11.15 17.12 -39.14
C GLY A 570 10.50 15.75 -39.33
N ARG A 571 9.61 15.58 -40.31
CA ARG A 571 8.86 14.32 -40.52
C ARG A 571 9.79 13.08 -40.57
N TRP A 572 10.97 13.24 -41.14
CA TRP A 572 12.01 12.20 -41.17
C TRP A 572 12.66 11.94 -39.81
N ALA A 573 12.81 12.95 -38.96
CA ALA A 573 13.27 12.79 -37.58
C ALA A 573 12.20 12.09 -36.71
N ALA A 574 10.91 12.37 -36.93
CA ALA A 574 9.82 11.67 -36.25
C ALA A 574 9.70 10.20 -36.70
N LEU A 575 9.81 9.95 -38.01
CA LEU A 575 9.80 8.58 -38.57
C LEU A 575 11.03 7.78 -38.15
N SER A 576 12.22 8.38 -38.14
CA SER A 576 13.45 7.70 -37.71
C SER A 576 13.49 7.46 -36.21
N SER A 577 13.08 8.41 -35.37
CA SER A 577 12.95 8.19 -33.92
C SER A 577 11.88 7.15 -33.59
N GLY A 578 10.74 7.15 -34.30
CA GLY A 578 9.72 6.11 -34.18
C GLY A 578 10.21 4.74 -34.63
N ALA A 579 10.97 4.65 -35.73
CA ALA A 579 11.56 3.41 -36.20
C ALA A 579 12.64 2.88 -35.23
N VAL A 580 13.51 3.76 -34.70
CA VAL A 580 14.50 3.39 -33.70
C VAL A 580 13.81 2.93 -32.41
N ALA A 581 12.80 3.65 -31.92
CA ALA A 581 12.04 3.22 -30.76
C ALA A 581 11.37 1.86 -30.99
N ALA A 582 10.75 1.64 -32.15
CA ALA A 582 10.14 0.35 -32.49
C ALA A 582 11.15 -0.79 -32.61
N ILE A 583 12.32 -0.54 -33.21
CA ILE A 583 13.41 -1.51 -33.33
C ILE A 583 13.98 -1.84 -31.96
N VAL A 584 14.20 -0.85 -31.10
CA VAL A 584 14.80 -1.05 -29.78
C VAL A 584 13.80 -1.68 -28.81
N VAL A 585 12.53 -1.30 -28.86
CA VAL A 585 11.43 -2.00 -28.15
C VAL A 585 11.30 -3.43 -28.67
N GLY A 586 11.39 -3.64 -29.98
CA GLY A 586 11.40 -4.97 -30.60
C GLY A 586 12.58 -5.82 -30.12
N MET A 587 13.78 -5.24 -30.02
CA MET A 587 14.96 -5.91 -29.45
C MET A 587 14.79 -6.21 -27.96
N ALA A 588 14.17 -5.31 -27.19
CA ALA A 588 13.86 -5.54 -25.78
C ALA A 588 12.88 -6.71 -25.60
N ILE A 589 11.88 -6.80 -26.49
CA ILE A 589 10.91 -7.89 -26.53
C ILE A 589 11.60 -9.22 -26.87
N VAL A 590 12.48 -9.22 -27.87
CA VAL A 590 13.25 -10.42 -28.26
C VAL A 590 14.21 -10.86 -27.15
N ALA A 591 14.82 -9.92 -26.43
CA ALA A 591 15.72 -10.20 -25.32
C ALA A 591 15.00 -10.63 -24.03
N GLY A 592 13.68 -10.50 -23.95
CA GLY A 592 12.88 -10.85 -22.77
C GLY A 592 13.21 -10.05 -21.50
N ASN A 593 13.92 -8.92 -21.62
CA ASN A 593 14.49 -8.22 -20.47
C ASN A 593 13.69 -6.95 -20.12
N VAL A 594 13.00 -6.98 -18.96
CA VAL A 594 12.19 -5.86 -18.45
C VAL A 594 13.00 -4.58 -18.25
N THR A 595 14.18 -4.67 -17.65
CA THR A 595 15.04 -3.50 -17.41
C THR A 595 15.41 -2.80 -18.71
N LEU A 596 15.81 -3.55 -19.75
CA LEU A 596 16.16 -2.96 -21.05
C LEU A 596 14.93 -2.32 -21.71
N PHE A 597 13.76 -2.95 -21.65
CA PHE A 597 12.51 -2.35 -22.11
C PHE A 597 12.22 -1.02 -21.41
N LEU A 598 12.28 -0.99 -20.07
CA LEU A 598 12.00 0.20 -19.28
C LEU A 598 12.98 1.35 -19.57
N LEU A 599 14.28 1.06 -19.67
CA LEU A 599 15.30 2.07 -19.97
C LEU A 599 15.05 2.74 -21.33
N VAL A 600 14.62 1.96 -22.32
CA VAL A 600 14.33 2.46 -23.67
C VAL A 600 13.09 3.36 -23.65
N VAL A 601 12.02 2.93 -22.99
CA VAL A 601 10.79 3.73 -22.88
C VAL A 601 11.06 5.02 -22.08
N VAL A 602 11.87 4.96 -21.02
CA VAL A 602 12.32 6.13 -20.26
C VAL A 602 13.14 7.09 -21.15
N ALA A 603 14.06 6.58 -21.97
CA ALA A 603 14.82 7.39 -22.91
C ALA A 603 13.92 8.08 -23.95
N CYS A 604 12.94 7.35 -24.52
CA CYS A 604 11.94 7.92 -25.42
C CYS A 604 11.10 9.00 -24.71
N ALA A 605 10.64 8.73 -23.49
CA ALA A 605 9.89 9.71 -22.69
C ALA A 605 10.72 10.96 -22.39
N ALA A 606 12.02 10.82 -22.12
CA ALA A 606 12.95 11.94 -21.91
C ALA A 606 13.11 12.81 -23.16
N VAL A 607 13.19 12.22 -24.35
CA VAL A 607 13.20 12.96 -25.63
C VAL A 607 11.89 13.73 -25.81
N LEU A 608 10.75 13.11 -25.51
CA LEU A 608 9.45 13.79 -25.58
C LEU A 608 9.30 14.90 -24.54
N LEU A 609 9.84 14.71 -23.33
CA LEU A 609 9.91 15.76 -22.31
C LEU A 609 10.68 16.98 -22.83
N TRP A 610 11.79 16.76 -23.52
CA TRP A 610 12.58 17.84 -24.12
C TRP A 610 11.82 18.54 -25.27
N LEU A 611 11.16 17.78 -26.13
CA LEU A 611 10.38 18.34 -27.25
C LEU A 611 9.19 19.18 -26.78
N TYR A 612 8.52 18.74 -25.71
CA TYR A 612 7.36 19.40 -25.14
C TYR A 612 7.69 20.23 -23.90
N GLN A 613 8.94 20.65 -23.73
CA GLN A 613 9.43 21.31 -22.51
C GLN A 613 8.73 22.63 -22.13
N PHE A 614 7.90 23.18 -23.02
CA PHE A 614 7.09 24.38 -22.79
C PHE A 614 5.59 24.09 -22.66
N GLU A 615 5.16 22.84 -22.83
CA GLU A 615 3.76 22.44 -22.72
C GLU A 615 3.51 21.70 -21.39
N MET A 616 3.15 22.45 -20.34
CA MET A 616 2.87 21.95 -18.99
C MET A 616 2.05 20.64 -18.98
N ARG A 617 1.05 20.57 -19.86
CA ARG A 617 0.13 19.43 -19.91
C ARG A 617 0.79 18.12 -20.30
N HIS A 618 1.70 18.16 -21.27
CA HIS A 618 2.43 16.99 -21.73
C HIS A 618 3.55 16.67 -20.76
N LEU A 619 4.23 17.69 -20.25
CA LEU A 619 5.31 17.52 -19.27
C LEU A 619 4.87 16.86 -17.97
N ALA A 620 3.75 17.28 -17.39
CA ALA A 620 3.26 16.67 -16.15
C ALA A 620 2.98 15.18 -16.33
N LEU A 621 2.30 14.81 -17.42
CA LEU A 621 1.97 13.41 -17.73
C LEU A 621 3.20 12.58 -18.10
N LEU A 622 4.07 13.11 -18.96
CA LEU A 622 5.32 12.46 -19.34
C LEU A 622 6.27 12.30 -18.14
N GLY A 623 6.31 13.29 -17.24
CA GLY A 623 7.11 13.25 -16.02
C GLY A 623 6.65 12.17 -15.05
N MET A 624 5.33 12.07 -14.83
CA MET A 624 4.74 10.99 -14.03
C MET A 624 5.03 9.60 -14.63
N VAL A 625 4.90 9.46 -15.94
CA VAL A 625 5.17 8.18 -16.64
C VAL A 625 6.65 7.82 -16.56
N THR A 626 7.54 8.79 -16.82
CA THR A 626 8.99 8.59 -16.72
C THR A 626 9.38 8.16 -15.31
N LEU A 627 8.81 8.81 -14.28
CA LEU A 627 9.04 8.42 -12.90
C LEU A 627 8.56 6.99 -12.64
N ALA A 628 7.31 6.67 -13.01
CA ALA A 628 6.75 5.35 -12.73
C ALA A 628 7.54 4.22 -13.40
N LEU A 629 8.02 4.43 -14.63
CA LEU A 629 8.88 3.47 -15.33
C LEU A 629 10.28 3.39 -14.68
N GLY A 630 10.83 4.52 -14.24
CA GLY A 630 12.09 4.55 -13.49
C GLY A 630 12.02 3.82 -12.14
N LEU A 631 10.90 3.93 -11.43
CA LEU A 631 10.63 3.13 -10.22
C LEU A 631 10.59 1.63 -10.53
N GLY A 632 10.07 1.24 -11.70
CA GLY A 632 10.09 -0.14 -12.18
C GLY A 632 11.51 -0.67 -12.41
N VAL A 633 12.44 0.16 -12.91
CA VAL A 633 13.85 -0.21 -13.06
C VAL A 633 14.48 -0.51 -11.69
N VAL A 634 14.20 0.32 -10.68
CA VAL A 634 14.68 0.07 -9.31
C VAL A 634 14.07 -1.22 -8.76
N ALA A 635 12.78 -1.43 -8.95
CA ALA A 635 12.07 -2.64 -8.53
C ALA A 635 12.60 -3.93 -9.17
N ASP A 636 13.13 -3.87 -10.39
CA ASP A 636 13.68 -5.03 -11.10
C ASP A 636 15.17 -5.28 -10.78
N ARG A 637 15.90 -4.26 -10.31
CA ARG A 637 17.37 -4.35 -10.15
C ARG A 637 17.85 -4.35 -8.70
N VAL A 638 17.01 -3.94 -7.75
CA VAL A 638 17.41 -3.70 -6.37
C VAL A 638 16.60 -4.51 -5.38
N ARG A 639 17.28 -5.17 -4.43
CA ARG A 639 16.67 -5.77 -3.22
C ARG A 639 17.34 -5.22 -1.96
N LEU A 640 16.63 -5.21 -0.84
CA LEU A 640 17.24 -4.97 0.47
C LEU A 640 17.73 -6.28 1.05
N ILE A 641 18.90 -6.24 1.67
CA ILE A 641 19.27 -7.24 2.68
C ILE A 641 18.60 -6.79 3.98
N ALA A 642 17.44 -7.34 4.26
CA ALA A 642 16.99 -7.51 5.63
C ALA A 642 17.35 -8.95 6.03
N PRO A 643 17.59 -9.25 7.32
CA PRO A 643 17.74 -10.63 7.79
C PRO A 643 16.52 -11.51 7.51
N VAL A 644 15.43 -10.99 6.91
CA VAL A 644 14.29 -11.78 6.48
C VAL A 644 13.74 -11.41 5.10
N GLY A 645 13.37 -12.49 4.40
CA GLY A 645 12.07 -12.72 3.74
C GLY A 645 11.37 -11.50 3.17
N ASP A 646 11.55 -11.34 1.87
CA ASP A 646 10.65 -10.75 0.87
C ASP A 646 9.67 -9.63 1.26
N ALA A 647 10.02 -8.77 2.23
CA ALA A 647 9.59 -7.37 2.23
C ALA A 647 10.32 -6.66 1.08
N THR A 648 10.02 -7.09 -0.14
CA THR A 648 10.76 -6.73 -1.34
C THR A 648 10.53 -5.25 -1.63
N ILE A 649 11.61 -4.47 -1.74
CA ILE A 649 11.61 -3.16 -2.45
C ILE A 649 10.71 -3.24 -3.68
N GLN A 650 10.81 -4.37 -4.38
CA GLN A 650 10.06 -4.71 -5.57
C GLN A 650 8.55 -4.50 -5.39
N HIS A 651 7.90 -5.10 -4.38
CA HIS A 651 6.44 -4.97 -4.19
C HIS A 651 6.02 -3.51 -3.96
N GLN A 652 6.76 -2.78 -3.13
CA GLN A 652 6.42 -1.39 -2.83
C GLN A 652 6.64 -0.48 -4.04
N PHE A 653 7.75 -0.65 -4.76
CA PHE A 653 8.06 0.17 -5.94
C PHE A 653 7.13 -0.16 -7.11
N TRP A 654 6.81 -1.44 -7.35
CA TRP A 654 5.83 -1.82 -8.38
C TRP A 654 4.44 -1.26 -8.08
N SER A 655 4.00 -1.35 -6.82
CA SER A 655 2.75 -0.73 -6.38
C SER A 655 2.75 0.79 -6.62
N MET A 656 3.85 1.48 -6.32
CA MET A 656 3.99 2.91 -6.61
C MET A 656 3.97 3.23 -8.11
N SER A 657 4.63 2.41 -8.94
CA SER A 657 4.57 2.53 -10.40
C SER A 657 3.14 2.41 -10.92
N TRP A 658 2.37 1.44 -10.42
CA TRP A 658 0.96 1.27 -10.77
C TRP A 658 0.13 2.49 -10.38
N ILE A 659 0.29 2.97 -9.14
CA ILE A 659 -0.44 4.14 -8.62
C ILE A 659 -0.19 5.36 -9.52
N VAL A 660 1.07 5.68 -9.82
CA VAL A 660 1.43 6.85 -10.60
C VAL A 660 0.95 6.71 -12.06
N LEU A 661 1.11 5.53 -12.67
CA LEU A 661 0.63 5.28 -14.04
C LEU A 661 -0.89 5.34 -14.15
N ALA A 662 -1.63 4.76 -13.21
CA ALA A 662 -3.09 4.77 -13.25
C ALA A 662 -3.66 6.20 -13.13
N ILE A 663 -3.07 7.02 -12.25
CA ILE A 663 -3.46 8.42 -12.08
C ILE A 663 -3.10 9.25 -13.31
N ALA A 664 -1.96 8.99 -13.96
CA ALA A 664 -1.55 9.66 -15.19
C ALA A 664 -2.36 9.20 -16.43
N ALA A 665 -2.77 7.94 -16.48
CA ALA A 665 -3.54 7.36 -17.58
C ALA A 665 -4.96 7.95 -17.67
N ALA A 666 -5.58 8.33 -16.55
CA ALA A 666 -6.92 8.92 -16.53
C ALA A 666 -7.04 10.25 -17.34
N PRO A 667 -6.23 11.30 -17.10
CA PRO A 667 -6.23 12.49 -17.93
C PRO A 667 -5.74 12.21 -19.37
N ALA A 668 -4.79 11.30 -19.57
CA ALA A 668 -4.36 10.91 -20.92
C ALA A 668 -5.51 10.30 -21.75
N LEU A 669 -6.27 9.38 -21.16
CA LEU A 669 -7.45 8.78 -21.78
C LEU A 669 -8.56 9.82 -22.00
N THR A 670 -8.77 10.72 -21.04
CA THR A 670 -9.75 11.81 -21.19
C THR A 670 -9.40 12.69 -22.40
N LEU A 671 -8.13 13.08 -22.55
CA LEU A 671 -7.65 13.87 -23.69
C LEU A 671 -7.79 13.11 -25.02
N LEU A 672 -7.55 11.80 -25.03
CA LEU A 672 -7.76 10.96 -26.22
C LEU A 672 -9.24 10.89 -26.63
N ILE A 673 -10.16 10.80 -25.66
CA ILE A 673 -11.61 10.76 -25.89
C ILE A 673 -12.14 12.11 -26.35
N SER A 674 -11.73 13.21 -25.71
CA SER A 674 -12.24 14.56 -25.99
C SER A 674 -11.82 15.14 -27.35
N GLY A 675 -10.89 14.49 -28.06
CA GLY A 675 -10.35 14.99 -29.32
C GLY A 675 -9.01 15.71 -29.15
N SER A 676 -8.28 15.86 -30.26
CA SER A 676 -6.80 15.99 -30.32
C SER A 676 -6.19 16.87 -29.23
N PRO A 677 -5.07 16.43 -28.61
CA PRO A 677 -4.33 17.25 -27.67
C PRO A 677 -3.87 18.59 -28.27
N SER A 678 -3.79 18.75 -29.59
CA SER A 678 -3.48 20.04 -30.23
C SER A 678 -4.64 20.62 -31.04
N ARG A 679 -4.83 21.95 -30.97
CA ARG A 679 -5.80 22.72 -31.79
C ARG A 679 -5.28 23.00 -33.22
N ARG A 680 -4.25 22.31 -33.74
CA ARG A 680 -3.54 22.73 -34.96
C ARG A 680 -3.56 21.70 -36.12
N SER A 681 -4.05 22.22 -37.25
CA SER A 681 -4.02 21.85 -38.69
C SER A 681 -4.18 20.40 -39.18
N LEU A 682 -3.66 19.36 -38.52
CA LEU A 682 -3.77 17.98 -39.02
C LEU A 682 -4.03 16.99 -37.87
N PRO A 683 -5.31 16.72 -37.54
CA PRO A 683 -5.65 15.81 -36.45
C PRO A 683 -5.18 14.38 -36.76
N PHE A 684 -4.73 13.67 -35.72
CA PHE A 684 -4.46 12.23 -35.81
C PHE A 684 -5.65 11.50 -36.47
N PRO A 685 -5.40 10.54 -37.40
CA PRO A 685 -6.47 9.94 -38.20
C PRO A 685 -7.60 9.39 -37.31
N PRO A 686 -8.85 9.85 -37.50
CA PRO A 686 -9.94 9.55 -36.57
C PRO A 686 -10.27 8.05 -36.53
N LEU A 687 -10.06 7.33 -37.63
CA LEU A 687 -10.20 5.87 -37.69
C LEU A 687 -9.17 5.16 -36.82
N LEU A 688 -7.89 5.55 -36.88
CA LEU A 688 -6.84 4.96 -36.03
C LEU A 688 -7.06 5.31 -34.56
N ARG A 689 -7.51 6.54 -34.27
CA ARG A 689 -7.86 6.93 -32.89
C ARG A 689 -8.99 6.08 -32.34
N LYS A 690 -10.06 5.92 -33.12
CA LYS A 690 -11.22 5.10 -32.74
C LYS A 690 -10.79 3.65 -32.57
N ALA A 691 -10.01 3.09 -33.49
CA ALA A 691 -9.49 1.72 -33.37
C ALA A 691 -8.65 1.54 -32.09
N GLY A 692 -7.76 2.48 -31.79
CA GLY A 692 -6.96 2.45 -30.55
C GLY A 692 -7.81 2.58 -29.28
N LEU A 693 -8.80 3.47 -29.27
CA LEU A 693 -9.75 3.60 -28.16
C LEU A 693 -10.62 2.35 -27.99
N THR A 694 -11.06 1.72 -29.09
CA THR A 694 -11.78 0.46 -29.06
C THR A 694 -10.91 -0.66 -28.49
N ALA A 695 -9.63 -0.73 -28.89
CA ALA A 695 -8.68 -1.70 -28.33
C ALA A 695 -8.48 -1.49 -26.83
N ILE A 696 -8.32 -0.24 -26.38
CA ILE A 696 -8.24 0.09 -24.94
C ILE A 696 -9.53 -0.31 -24.22
N ALA A 697 -10.71 -0.03 -24.80
CA ALA A 697 -11.98 -0.42 -24.20
C ALA A 697 -12.12 -1.94 -24.06
N ILE A 698 -11.64 -2.71 -25.05
CA ILE A 698 -11.56 -4.18 -24.97
C ILE A 698 -10.61 -4.61 -23.84
N LEU A 699 -9.42 -4.01 -23.75
CA LEU A 699 -8.45 -4.33 -22.69
C LEU A 699 -9.00 -4.01 -21.28
N ILE A 700 -9.72 -2.90 -21.12
CA ILE A 700 -10.44 -2.56 -19.89
C ILE A 700 -11.51 -3.62 -19.59
N GLY A 701 -12.27 -4.05 -20.61
CA GLY A 701 -13.24 -5.14 -20.48
C GLY A 701 -12.61 -6.46 -20.03
N ILE A 702 -11.42 -6.79 -20.55
CA ILE A 702 -10.63 -7.96 -20.12
C ILE A 702 -10.15 -7.79 -18.67
N GLY A 703 -9.65 -6.61 -18.30
CA GLY A 703 -9.24 -6.30 -16.92
C GLY A 703 -10.41 -6.37 -15.92
N ALA A 704 -11.64 -6.14 -16.37
CA ALA A 704 -12.85 -6.28 -15.55
C ALA A 704 -13.24 -7.74 -15.26
N ILE A 705 -12.65 -8.72 -15.95
CA ILE A 705 -12.87 -10.15 -15.67
C ILE A 705 -12.45 -10.49 -14.24
N TYR A 706 -11.33 -9.93 -13.75
CA TYR A 706 -10.86 -10.17 -12.39
C TYR A 706 -11.89 -9.78 -11.33
N PRO A 707 -12.34 -8.51 -11.19
CA PRO A 707 -13.35 -8.16 -10.19
C PRO A 707 -14.66 -8.92 -10.40
N ALA A 708 -15.08 -9.16 -11.66
CA ALA A 708 -16.32 -9.86 -11.96
C ALA A 708 -16.34 -11.31 -11.45
N LEU A 709 -15.18 -11.99 -11.43
CA LEU A 709 -15.05 -13.37 -10.97
C LEU A 709 -14.59 -13.45 -9.51
N ALA A 710 -13.63 -12.61 -9.12
CA ALA A 710 -13.03 -12.63 -7.78
C ALA A 710 -14.02 -12.17 -6.70
N LEU A 711 -14.85 -11.14 -6.95
CA LEU A 711 -15.79 -10.63 -5.95
C LEU A 711 -16.87 -11.67 -5.58
N PRO A 712 -17.61 -12.29 -6.53
CA PRO A 712 -18.54 -13.35 -6.20
C PRO A 712 -17.85 -14.58 -5.60
N ALA A 713 -16.68 -14.97 -6.10
CA ALA A 713 -15.94 -16.11 -5.53
C ALA A 713 -15.51 -15.87 -4.07
N ARG A 714 -15.22 -14.62 -3.69
CA ARG A 714 -14.92 -14.22 -2.30
C ARG A 714 -16.14 -14.31 -1.39
N VAL A 715 -17.34 -14.15 -1.95
CA VAL A 715 -18.61 -14.27 -1.24
C VAL A 715 -19.10 -15.73 -1.20
N ALA A 716 -18.88 -16.47 -2.29
CA ALA A 716 -19.40 -17.82 -2.52
C ALA A 716 -18.50 -18.94 -1.96
N THR A 717 -17.29 -18.65 -1.47
CA THR A 717 -16.49 -19.65 -0.78
C THR A 717 -17.24 -20.08 0.49
N ASP A 718 -17.86 -21.25 0.41
CA ASP A 718 -18.95 -21.70 1.26
C ASP A 718 -18.68 -21.64 2.76
N GLY A 719 -19.73 -21.30 3.51
CA GLY A 719 -19.82 -21.48 4.96
C GLY A 719 -19.76 -22.93 5.44
N ASN A 720 -19.56 -23.91 4.55
CA ASN A 720 -19.32 -25.32 4.87
C ASN A 720 -17.85 -25.64 5.18
N ASN A 721 -16.90 -24.77 4.81
CA ASN A 721 -15.49 -24.91 5.15
C ASN A 721 -15.09 -24.02 6.34
N ARG A 722 -16.03 -23.82 7.29
CA ARG A 722 -15.64 -23.33 8.63
C ARG A 722 -14.79 -24.42 9.25
N SER A 723 -13.49 -24.20 9.33
CA SER A 723 -12.63 -25.05 10.14
C SER A 723 -13.25 -25.16 11.55
N PRO A 724 -13.56 -26.38 12.06
CA PRO A 724 -14.08 -26.57 13.41
C PRO A 724 -13.22 -25.87 14.48
N LEU A 725 -11.92 -25.76 14.19
CA LEU A 725 -10.92 -25.05 15.00
C LEU A 725 -11.28 -23.56 15.22
N MET A 726 -11.92 -22.88 14.24
CA MET A 726 -12.30 -21.46 14.40
C MET A 726 -13.51 -21.25 15.33
N GLU A 727 -14.36 -22.27 15.54
CA GLU A 727 -15.48 -22.17 16.48
C GLU A 727 -15.02 -22.37 17.92
N GLU A 728 -14.13 -23.34 18.15
CA GLU A 728 -13.45 -23.55 19.43
C GLU A 728 -12.57 -22.33 19.80
N ASP A 729 -11.81 -21.79 18.84
CA ASP A 729 -11.00 -20.58 19.04
C ASP A 729 -11.86 -19.37 19.43
N ARG A 730 -13.05 -19.21 18.82
CA ARG A 730 -13.98 -18.12 19.20
C ARG A 730 -14.45 -18.26 20.64
N GLY A 731 -14.79 -19.48 21.06
CA GLY A 731 -15.15 -19.78 22.45
C GLY A 731 -14.01 -19.44 23.41
N ALA A 732 -12.79 -19.88 23.09
CA ALA A 732 -11.60 -19.60 23.88
C ALA A 732 -11.28 -18.09 23.95
N VAL A 733 -11.36 -17.38 22.82
CA VAL A 733 -11.13 -15.92 22.75
C VAL A 733 -12.20 -15.14 23.53
N ALA A 734 -13.47 -15.53 23.43
CA ALA A 734 -14.54 -14.92 24.20
C ALA A 734 -14.31 -15.12 25.70
N TRP A 735 -14.05 -16.36 26.12
CA TRP A 735 -13.74 -16.70 27.50
C TRP A 735 -12.52 -15.95 28.04
N LEU A 736 -11.43 -15.87 27.27
CA LEU A 736 -10.22 -15.14 27.64
C LEU A 736 -10.49 -13.64 27.84
N ARG A 737 -11.27 -13.01 26.96
CA ARG A 737 -11.63 -11.58 27.05
C ARG A 737 -12.56 -11.27 28.23
N GLU A 738 -13.40 -12.22 28.62
CA GLU A 738 -14.33 -12.07 29.74
C GLU A 738 -13.69 -12.40 31.10
N SER A 739 -12.80 -13.38 31.15
CA SER A 739 -12.23 -13.91 32.40
C SER A 739 -10.99 -13.17 32.89
N GLN A 740 -10.23 -12.54 32.00
CA GLN A 740 -8.93 -11.95 32.34
C GLN A 740 -8.94 -10.43 32.30
N SER A 741 -8.49 -9.79 33.38
CA SER A 741 -8.23 -8.34 33.44
C SER A 741 -6.79 -8.01 33.04
N GLY A 742 -6.55 -6.81 32.50
CA GLY A 742 -5.21 -6.39 32.09
C GLY A 742 -4.74 -7.07 30.81
N THR A 743 -3.43 -7.31 30.73
CA THR A 743 -2.75 -7.87 29.55
C THR A 743 -1.85 -9.04 29.98
N PRO A 744 -2.44 -10.17 30.44
CA PRO A 744 -1.65 -11.34 30.86
C PRO A 744 -0.90 -11.98 29.69
N THR A 745 0.20 -12.65 30.01
CA THR A 745 0.94 -13.47 29.04
C THR A 745 0.21 -14.80 28.79
N ILE A 746 0.13 -15.21 27.53
CA ILE A 746 -0.43 -16.51 27.15
C ILE A 746 0.62 -17.40 26.49
N LEU A 747 0.33 -18.70 26.42
CA LEU A 747 1.13 -19.68 25.70
C LEU A 747 0.43 -20.05 24.39
N GLU A 748 1.18 -20.00 23.31
CA GLU A 748 0.77 -20.48 21.98
C GLU A 748 1.93 -21.25 21.34
N ALA A 749 1.62 -22.20 20.46
CA ALA A 749 2.65 -22.99 19.80
C ALA A 749 3.55 -22.08 18.91
N PRO A 750 4.89 -22.15 19.07
CA PRO A 750 5.84 -21.39 18.27
C PRO A 750 6.08 -22.16 16.96
N GLU A 751 5.07 -22.25 16.10
CA GLU A 751 5.21 -22.99 14.84
C GLU A 751 6.18 -22.26 13.87
N PRO A 752 7.07 -22.98 13.15
CA PRO A 752 8.11 -22.35 12.36
C PRO A 752 7.71 -21.81 10.97
N SER A 753 6.48 -21.92 10.49
CA SER A 753 6.22 -21.75 9.04
C SER A 753 5.29 -20.62 8.64
N ASP A 754 5.68 -19.97 7.54
CA ASP A 754 4.86 -19.09 6.68
C ASP A 754 3.75 -19.85 5.90
N TRP A 755 3.59 -21.17 6.14
CA TRP A 755 2.78 -22.10 5.33
C TRP A 755 2.03 -23.19 6.12
N GLY A 756 2.02 -23.11 7.47
CA GLY A 756 1.29 -24.03 8.36
C GLY A 756 0.01 -23.42 8.96
N PRO A 757 -0.80 -24.18 9.71
CA PRO A 757 -1.95 -23.61 10.41
C PRO A 757 -1.48 -22.47 11.33
N PRO A 758 -2.27 -21.40 11.52
CA PRO A 758 -1.71 -20.14 12.00
C PRO A 758 -1.45 -20.23 13.50
N GLY A 759 -0.17 -20.30 13.89
CA GLY A 759 0.25 -19.94 15.24
C GLY A 759 0.04 -18.43 15.47
N GLY A 760 -0.14 -17.99 16.72
CA GLY A 760 -0.28 -16.58 17.06
C GLY A 760 -1.67 -15.98 16.84
N ARG A 761 -2.69 -16.78 16.53
CA ARG A 761 -4.05 -16.30 16.24
C ARG A 761 -4.83 -15.89 17.50
N ILE A 762 -4.59 -16.57 18.63
CA ILE A 762 -5.29 -16.26 19.88
C ILE A 762 -4.81 -14.91 20.42
N SER A 763 -3.50 -14.68 20.41
CA SER A 763 -2.82 -13.43 20.75
C SER A 763 -3.19 -12.30 19.79
N ALA A 764 -3.27 -12.57 18.49
CA ALA A 764 -3.73 -11.57 17.52
C ALA A 764 -5.18 -11.11 17.77
N LEU A 765 -6.07 -12.05 18.10
CA LEU A 765 -7.48 -11.77 18.37
C LEU A 765 -7.69 -11.13 19.73
N THR A 766 -7.11 -11.68 20.80
CA THR A 766 -7.29 -11.18 22.16
C THR A 766 -6.50 -9.91 22.41
N GLY A 767 -5.34 -9.76 21.77
CA GLY A 767 -4.31 -8.79 22.12
C GLY A 767 -3.55 -9.17 23.39
N PHE A 768 -3.66 -10.39 23.90
CA PHE A 768 -2.83 -10.87 24.99
C PHE A 768 -1.47 -11.33 24.43
N PRO A 769 -0.34 -10.86 24.98
CA PRO A 769 0.98 -11.21 24.47
C PRO A 769 1.25 -12.69 24.66
N ALA A 770 1.66 -13.38 23.60
CA ALA A 770 2.23 -14.72 23.70
C ALA A 770 3.70 -14.64 24.17
N VAL A 771 4.17 -15.65 24.91
CA VAL A 771 5.61 -15.78 25.27
C VAL A 771 6.49 -15.57 24.02
N ILE A 772 6.13 -16.26 22.94
CA ILE A 772 6.64 -16.04 21.60
C ILE A 772 5.58 -16.52 20.59
N GLY A 773 5.33 -15.74 19.54
CA GLY A 773 4.50 -16.12 18.41
C GLY A 773 5.28 -16.88 17.33
N PRO A 774 4.78 -16.94 16.08
CA PRO A 774 5.47 -17.58 14.97
C PRO A 774 6.87 -17.01 14.76
N THR A 775 7.91 -17.86 14.85
CA THR A 775 9.30 -17.40 14.80
C THR A 775 9.68 -16.83 13.43
N GLY A 776 9.09 -17.36 12.36
CA GLY A 776 9.23 -16.84 10.99
C GLY A 776 8.78 -15.38 10.85
N ALA A 777 7.80 -14.94 11.65
CA ALA A 777 7.33 -13.55 11.66
C ALA A 777 8.08 -12.63 12.65
N GLN A 778 8.77 -13.20 13.65
CA GLN A 778 9.48 -12.45 14.71
C GLN A 778 10.95 -12.14 14.38
N LEU A 779 11.69 -13.13 13.87
CA LEU A 779 13.06 -12.96 13.35
C LEU A 779 13.24 -11.77 12.36
N PRO A 780 12.28 -11.49 11.43
CA PRO A 780 12.36 -10.39 10.47
C PRO A 780 12.40 -9.01 11.07
N ARG A 781 11.60 -8.85 12.12
CA ARG A 781 11.30 -7.56 12.72
C ARG A 781 12.30 -7.20 13.80
N ARG A 782 13.14 -8.17 14.21
CA ARG A 782 14.02 -8.08 15.39
C ARG A 782 15.46 -8.52 15.07
N PRO A 783 16.15 -7.85 14.13
CA PRO A 783 17.55 -8.14 13.84
C PRO A 783 18.41 -8.04 15.09
N GLY A 784 19.12 -9.11 15.44
CA GLY A 784 19.97 -9.19 16.62
C GLY A 784 19.27 -9.71 17.90
N MET A 785 18.01 -10.12 17.83
CA MET A 785 17.29 -10.81 18.93
C MET A 785 17.10 -12.32 18.66
N GLU A 786 17.77 -12.87 17.65
CA GLU A 786 17.63 -14.27 17.25
C GLU A 786 17.86 -15.24 18.42
N PRO A 787 18.89 -15.08 19.28
CA PRO A 787 19.09 -15.97 20.43
C PRO A 787 17.95 -15.94 21.45
N GLU A 788 17.32 -14.78 21.65
CA GLU A 788 16.21 -14.63 22.59
C GLU A 788 14.92 -15.23 22.03
N ILE A 789 14.67 -15.06 20.73
CA ILE A 789 13.53 -15.67 20.03
C ILE A 789 13.65 -17.20 20.07
N GLU A 790 14.83 -17.74 19.76
CA GLU A 790 15.09 -19.18 19.80
C GLU A 790 14.98 -19.75 21.23
N ARG A 791 15.48 -19.02 22.24
CA ARG A 791 15.35 -19.39 23.66
C ARG A 791 13.89 -19.55 24.05
N ARG A 792 13.07 -18.50 23.85
CA ARG A 792 11.63 -18.52 24.17
C ARG A 792 10.86 -19.58 23.41
N ALA A 793 11.18 -19.79 22.14
CA ALA A 793 10.58 -20.85 21.34
C ALA A 793 10.98 -22.24 21.86
N GLY A 794 12.19 -22.39 22.41
CA GLY A 794 12.64 -23.56 23.15
C GLY A 794 11.82 -23.79 24.43
N ASP A 795 11.66 -22.74 25.24
CA ASP A 795 10.91 -22.79 26.51
C ASP A 795 9.46 -23.21 26.29
N VAL A 796 8.78 -22.61 25.31
CA VAL A 796 7.39 -22.96 25.00
C VAL A 796 7.28 -24.41 24.51
N ARG A 797 8.22 -24.89 23.68
CA ARG A 797 8.28 -26.30 23.28
C ARG A 797 8.50 -27.22 24.47
N GLU A 798 9.33 -26.84 25.45
CA GLU A 798 9.52 -27.61 26.68
C GLU A 798 8.23 -27.68 27.50
N ILE A 799 7.48 -26.58 27.61
CA ILE A 799 6.19 -26.52 28.32
C ILE A 799 5.16 -27.48 27.68
N TYR A 800 5.01 -27.49 26.35
CA TYR A 800 4.02 -28.33 25.67
C TYR A 800 4.40 -29.81 25.55
N SER A 801 5.69 -30.14 25.44
CA SER A 801 6.14 -31.49 25.06
C SER A 801 6.39 -32.46 26.22
N ARG A 802 6.42 -32.01 27.47
CA ARG A 802 6.78 -32.84 28.64
C ARG A 802 5.67 -32.98 29.68
N PRO A 803 4.67 -33.86 29.45
CA PRO A 803 3.70 -34.19 30.48
C PRO A 803 4.39 -34.87 31.68
N GLY A 804 4.21 -34.32 32.89
CA GLY A 804 4.61 -34.94 34.16
C GLY A 804 5.87 -34.39 34.86
N SER A 805 6.55 -33.39 34.31
CA SER A 805 7.77 -32.79 34.89
C SER A 805 7.54 -31.37 35.42
N LEU A 806 6.64 -31.22 36.40
CA LEU A 806 6.31 -29.92 37.04
C LEU A 806 7.56 -29.15 37.52
N SER A 807 8.59 -29.84 38.00
CA SER A 807 9.84 -29.22 38.47
C SER A 807 10.65 -28.48 37.41
N ARG A 808 10.45 -28.78 36.13
CA ARG A 808 11.08 -28.06 34.99
C ARG A 808 10.16 -27.01 34.37
N VAL A 809 8.85 -27.24 34.39
CA VAL A 809 7.85 -26.34 33.80
C VAL A 809 7.51 -25.17 34.73
N GLU A 810 7.43 -25.40 36.04
CA GLU A 810 7.05 -24.37 37.02
C GLU A 810 8.00 -23.15 37.03
N PRO A 811 9.35 -23.32 36.95
CA PRO A 811 10.25 -22.18 36.81
C PRO A 811 10.01 -21.36 35.54
N LEU A 812 9.74 -22.03 34.41
CA LEU A 812 9.47 -21.36 33.13
C LEU A 812 8.14 -20.60 33.14
N LEU A 813 7.09 -21.17 33.73
CA LEU A 813 5.81 -20.46 33.91
C LEU A 813 6.04 -19.20 34.76
N ARG A 814 6.72 -19.31 35.90
CA ARG A 814 7.02 -18.15 36.76
C ARG A 814 7.86 -17.06 36.09
N GLU A 815 8.70 -17.42 35.12
CA GLU A 815 9.48 -16.44 34.35
C GLU A 815 8.59 -15.55 33.48
N TYR A 816 7.52 -16.12 32.89
CA TYR A 816 6.66 -15.41 31.93
C TYR A 816 5.36 -14.85 32.52
N GLY A 817 5.04 -15.21 33.78
CA GLY A 817 3.88 -14.75 34.53
C GLY A 817 2.75 -15.78 34.54
#